data_AF-A0A2T6AQ05-F1
#
_entry.id   AF-A0A2T6AQ05-F1
#
_cell.length_a   1.000
_cell.length_b   1.000
_cell.length_c   1.000
_cell.angle_alpha   90.00
_cell.angle_beta   90.00
_cell.angle_gamma   90.00
#
_symmetry.space_group_name_H-M   'P 1'
#
loop_
_entity.id
_entity.type
_entity.pdbx_description
1 polymer ?
#
loop_
_entity_poly.entity_id
_entity_poly.type
_entity_poly.pdbx_seq_one_letter_code
_entity_poly.pdbx_strand_id
1 'polypeptide(L)'
;MSDLSLIALSARTAALLLAPEGARYRLPRAVDWTLAPKGGDTVASGRAQIAPLFFEGLEPGRDYVLTCDLGSLAFSTPACAGLVEASDFGARPDSPDNAAAFARAIDAVPAGGCLRLDPGRYVTGPVFLKSDMTLWLPEGAEIAAHGCRTGWPVLPARDDTGRVIGTWEGVPEPSFAAPVTALGCTGLTITGRGVIDGGGDRGDWWSWPKETRDGARRPRTLYLAHCPGALLSGFTVRNSPSWTVHPYRCDDLTAVALTIRNPPDSPNTDGFNPESCLRARLIGLDISVGDDCVAVKAGKRLAGQKAHLAPTRDLQITHCHMARGHGAVVMGSEMSGDITDVRIANCLFDGTDRGLRLKTRRGRGGRLVRITMENVDMRGVPTPLAVNAFYFCDPDGRSAAVQDRAPAPVDATTPEISGITLRRVTATGVAQAAAAVLGLPEAPARGITIEDMRVSYDPAAREDVPLMALNVVPVRHGGILADFAEVTGTLRVQADDKEQTDMLTGFFDAYAAGHAPYKGGAWCYEDGCIYRGLECLHRATGEARWLDHLTRLVSAQVGAGPSLAGYDPNEYNIDNILSGRALLYLHEVTGEGRWLDTAGLLVDQLATHPRTRSGVYWHKLRYPWQVWLDGLYMGAPFQVGYGLRTGRADLVEDALRQVATALDMMHVPETGLYAHAVDEARKQPWADPETGQSPAHWARALGWLAMALVDLAELVGPAGFAPLKGRTTQLLKAIAALRRPDGLWLQVIDRPDLDGNYPESSASAMFVYALLKGRTLGLWPGDAEGLHTQLAAGVVRDRPGGGQEMVEICEVAGLGPFQGRYRDGSAEYYLSEARVSDDAKGVGPLMMSFAAHQEAGRRPREAVAGE
;
A
#
# COMPACT_ATOMS: atom_id res chain seq x y z
N MET A 1 -10.02 6.80 -23.87
CA MET A 1 -8.85 7.45 -24.50
C MET A 1 -8.05 6.35 -25.18
N SER A 2 -7.30 6.68 -26.23
CA SER A 2 -6.37 5.71 -26.84
C SER A 2 -5.26 5.37 -25.83
N ASP A 3 -4.95 4.08 -25.67
CA ASP A 3 -3.84 3.60 -24.81
C ASP A 3 -2.46 3.95 -25.40
N LEU A 4 -2.44 4.46 -26.63
CA LEU A 4 -1.27 4.95 -27.35
C LEU A 4 -1.45 6.43 -27.70
N SER A 5 -0.44 7.25 -27.41
CA SER A 5 -0.44 8.66 -27.84
C SER A 5 0.95 9.19 -28.16
N LEU A 6 1.04 10.11 -29.12
CA LEU A 6 2.25 10.87 -29.40
C LEU A 6 2.30 12.06 -28.44
N ILE A 7 3.37 12.19 -27.67
CA ILE A 7 3.49 13.20 -26.60
C ILE A 7 4.58 14.24 -26.87
N ALA A 8 5.57 13.92 -27.70
CA ALA A 8 6.53 14.89 -28.24
C ALA A 8 7.00 14.45 -29.61
N LEU A 9 7.34 15.42 -30.46
CA LEU A 9 7.82 15.18 -31.81
C LEU A 9 8.75 16.32 -32.26
N SER A 10 9.89 15.94 -32.81
CA SER A 10 10.80 16.83 -33.55
C SER A 10 11.07 16.22 -34.93
N ALA A 11 11.85 16.92 -35.77
CA ALA A 11 12.27 16.40 -37.06
C ALA A 11 13.14 15.12 -36.97
N ARG A 12 13.70 14.83 -35.79
CA ARG A 12 14.68 13.73 -35.57
C ARG A 12 14.31 12.79 -34.43
N THR A 13 13.35 13.14 -33.59
CA THR A 13 12.98 12.40 -32.39
C THR A 13 11.48 12.35 -32.21
N ALA A 14 10.98 11.31 -31.56
CA ALA A 14 9.58 11.19 -31.19
C ALA A 14 9.48 10.56 -29.80
N ALA A 15 8.53 11.01 -29.00
CA ALA A 15 8.18 10.37 -27.74
C ALA A 15 6.71 9.98 -27.76
N LEU A 16 6.44 8.72 -27.43
CA LEU A 16 5.11 8.14 -27.36
C LEU A 16 4.83 7.69 -25.93
N LEU A 17 3.56 7.69 -25.55
CA LEU A 17 3.10 7.22 -24.25
C LEU A 17 2.25 5.97 -24.43
N LEU A 18 2.66 4.91 -23.72
CA LEU A 18 1.90 3.68 -23.52
C LEU A 18 1.14 3.81 -22.19
N ALA A 19 -0.18 3.93 -22.24
CA ALA A 19 -1.03 4.18 -21.07
C ALA A 19 -2.23 3.23 -20.97
N PRO A 20 -2.04 1.90 -20.99
CA PRO A 20 -3.12 0.95 -20.72
C PRO A 20 -3.64 1.12 -19.28
N GLU A 21 -4.79 0.52 -18.97
CA GLU A 21 -5.33 0.54 -17.61
C GLU A 21 -4.30 0.05 -16.58
N GLY A 22 -4.16 0.79 -15.48
CA GLY A 22 -3.17 0.52 -14.43
C GLY A 22 -1.74 0.99 -14.72
N ALA A 23 -1.45 1.51 -15.92
CA ALA A 23 -0.14 2.09 -16.21
C ALA A 23 0.12 3.34 -15.34
N ARG A 24 1.31 3.33 -14.72
CA ARG A 24 1.93 4.49 -14.07
C ARG A 24 3.20 4.83 -14.82
N TYR A 25 4.27 5.24 -14.16
CA TYR A 25 5.59 5.28 -14.81
C TYR A 25 6.00 3.89 -15.34
N ARG A 26 5.79 2.84 -14.54
CA ARG A 26 5.97 1.44 -14.95
C ARG A 26 4.69 0.90 -15.57
N LEU A 27 4.84 0.06 -16.59
CA LEU A 27 3.73 -0.67 -17.18
C LEU A 27 3.36 -1.88 -16.30
N PRO A 28 2.06 -2.26 -16.22
CA PRO A 28 1.62 -3.42 -15.46
C PRO A 28 2.15 -4.74 -16.05
N ARG A 29 2.45 -4.74 -17.35
CA ARG A 29 3.15 -5.81 -18.07
C ARG A 29 4.04 -5.19 -19.14
N ALA A 30 5.09 -5.89 -19.51
CA ALA A 30 5.92 -5.46 -20.61
C ALA A 30 5.13 -5.48 -21.94
N VAL A 31 5.41 -4.52 -22.83
CA VAL A 31 4.75 -4.35 -24.13
C VAL A 31 5.80 -4.40 -25.24
N ASP A 32 5.70 -5.39 -26.12
CA ASP A 32 6.55 -5.47 -27.31
C ASP A 32 6.06 -4.49 -28.38
N TRP A 33 6.99 -3.81 -29.04
CA TRP A 33 6.69 -2.79 -30.03
C TRP A 33 7.64 -2.84 -31.23
N THR A 34 7.14 -2.35 -32.37
CA THR A 34 7.89 -2.12 -33.59
C THR A 34 7.61 -0.71 -34.12
N LEU A 35 8.62 -0.12 -34.75
CA LEU A 35 8.53 1.17 -35.44
C LEU A 35 9.03 0.97 -36.87
N ALA A 36 8.21 1.36 -37.85
CA ALA A 36 8.54 1.28 -39.27
C ALA A 36 8.16 2.58 -39.98
N PRO A 37 8.90 3.03 -41.00
CA PRO A 37 8.40 4.00 -41.96
C PRO A 37 7.13 3.45 -42.62
N LYS A 38 6.18 4.31 -42.96
CA LYS A 38 4.93 3.90 -43.60
C LYS A 38 5.21 3.20 -44.94
N GLY A 39 4.91 1.90 -45.02
CA GLY A 39 5.18 1.07 -46.20
C GLY A 39 6.62 0.61 -46.36
N GLY A 40 7.46 0.71 -45.32
CA GLY A 40 8.84 0.21 -45.29
C GLY A 40 9.05 -0.87 -44.22
N ASP A 41 10.29 -1.34 -44.12
CA ASP A 41 10.70 -2.33 -43.12
C ASP A 41 10.82 -1.73 -41.71
N THR A 42 10.72 -2.57 -40.69
CA THR A 42 10.93 -2.19 -39.28
C THR A 42 12.33 -1.60 -39.08
N VAL A 43 12.39 -0.36 -38.57
CA VAL A 43 13.66 0.35 -38.28
C VAL A 43 14.06 0.26 -36.81
N ALA A 44 13.10 -0.01 -35.92
CA ALA A 44 13.37 -0.25 -34.51
C ALA A 44 12.30 -1.19 -33.93
N SER A 45 12.69 -2.00 -32.95
CA SER A 45 11.78 -2.81 -32.14
C SER A 45 12.32 -2.95 -30.73
N GLY A 46 11.46 -3.32 -29.80
CA GLY A 46 11.88 -3.53 -28.43
C GLY A 46 10.74 -3.93 -27.52
N ARG A 47 11.07 -3.99 -26.23
CA ARG A 47 10.14 -4.38 -25.17
C ARG A 47 10.08 -3.29 -24.11
N ALA A 48 8.97 -2.58 -24.05
CA ALA A 48 8.73 -1.49 -23.11
C ALA A 48 8.37 -2.04 -21.72
N GLN A 49 9.01 -1.54 -20.68
CA GLN A 49 8.63 -1.80 -19.27
C GLN A 49 8.12 -0.54 -18.57
N ILE A 50 8.35 0.63 -19.17
CA ILE A 50 7.90 1.93 -18.70
C ILE A 50 6.98 2.55 -19.74
N ALA A 51 6.09 3.43 -19.29
CA ALA A 51 5.08 4.08 -20.13
C ALA A 51 5.67 4.97 -21.24
N PRO A 52 6.67 5.84 -21.00
CA PRO A 52 7.25 6.65 -22.06
C PRO A 52 8.19 5.83 -22.96
N LEU A 53 7.95 5.87 -24.26
CA LEU A 53 8.87 5.43 -25.31
C LEU A 53 9.51 6.64 -25.97
N PHE A 54 10.81 6.59 -26.18
CA PHE A 54 11.57 7.65 -26.86
C PHE A 54 12.33 7.07 -28.04
N PHE A 55 12.22 7.73 -29.19
CA PHE A 55 12.89 7.40 -30.43
C PHE A 55 13.76 8.57 -30.86
N GLU A 56 14.96 8.26 -31.35
CA GLU A 56 15.85 9.24 -31.98
C GLU A 56 16.43 8.70 -33.28
N GLY A 57 17.05 9.58 -34.07
CA GLY A 57 17.60 9.21 -35.38
C GLY A 57 16.55 9.09 -36.48
N LEU A 58 15.37 9.68 -36.30
CA LEU A 58 14.32 9.70 -37.32
C LEU A 58 14.72 10.59 -38.50
N GLU A 59 14.15 10.29 -39.67
CA GLU A 59 14.27 11.11 -40.87
C GLU A 59 13.26 12.26 -40.84
N PRO A 60 13.65 13.50 -41.16
CA PRO A 60 12.73 14.64 -41.29
C PRO A 60 11.73 14.44 -42.44
N GLY A 61 10.50 14.91 -42.26
CA GLY A 61 9.46 14.85 -43.29
C GLY A 61 9.02 13.43 -43.65
N ARG A 62 9.11 12.48 -42.72
CA ARG A 62 8.88 11.05 -42.94
C ARG A 62 7.73 10.53 -42.10
N ASP A 63 6.88 9.71 -42.72
CA ASP A 63 5.78 9.03 -42.05
C ASP A 63 6.28 7.75 -41.36
N TYR A 64 5.91 7.56 -40.10
CA TYR A 64 6.20 6.38 -39.29
C TYR A 64 4.92 5.78 -38.71
N VAL A 65 4.95 4.48 -38.42
CA VAL A 65 3.92 3.74 -37.71
C VAL A 65 4.57 2.96 -36.58
N LEU A 66 4.17 3.25 -35.34
CA LEU A 66 4.42 2.37 -34.19
C LEU A 66 3.32 1.31 -34.13
N THR A 67 3.67 0.05 -33.91
CA THR A 67 2.72 -1.04 -33.65
C THR A 67 3.11 -1.79 -32.38
N CYS A 68 2.13 -2.10 -31.54
CA CYS A 68 2.27 -2.96 -30.35
C CYS A 68 0.93 -3.64 -30.01
N ASP A 69 0.92 -4.44 -28.95
CA ASP A 69 -0.30 -5.11 -28.47
C ASP A 69 -1.42 -4.15 -28.00
N LEU A 70 -1.11 -2.87 -27.82
CA LEU A 70 -2.08 -1.81 -27.48
C LEU A 70 -2.70 -1.16 -28.74
N GLY A 71 -2.22 -1.51 -29.93
CA GLY A 71 -2.67 -0.96 -31.21
C GLY A 71 -1.54 -0.38 -32.05
N SER A 72 -1.91 0.42 -33.05
CA SER A 72 -0.96 1.11 -33.93
C SER A 72 -1.18 2.62 -33.92
N LEU A 73 -0.10 3.39 -33.98
CA LEU A 73 -0.12 4.85 -34.04
C LEU A 73 0.78 5.35 -35.18
N ALA A 74 0.18 6.04 -36.14
CA ALA A 74 0.91 6.71 -37.23
C ALA A 74 1.25 8.15 -36.86
N PHE A 75 2.44 8.62 -37.24
CA PHE A 75 2.88 10.02 -37.07
C PHE A 75 3.86 10.43 -38.17
N SER A 76 3.97 11.73 -38.45
CA SER A 76 4.85 12.27 -39.49
C SER A 76 5.84 13.25 -38.86
N THR A 77 7.14 13.01 -38.98
CA THR A 77 8.16 13.95 -38.50
C THR A 77 8.11 15.27 -39.29
N PRO A 78 8.31 16.43 -38.64
CA PRO A 78 8.43 17.70 -39.34
C PRO A 78 9.67 17.73 -40.26
N ALA A 79 9.64 18.63 -41.24
CA ALA A 79 10.84 18.95 -42.02
C ALA A 79 11.92 19.63 -41.14
N CYS A 80 13.18 19.51 -41.54
CA CYS A 80 14.31 20.20 -40.92
C CYS A 80 14.91 21.16 -41.94
N ALA A 81 15.00 22.47 -41.61
CA ALA A 81 15.50 23.48 -42.54
C ALA A 81 16.99 23.35 -42.86
N GLY A 82 17.74 22.61 -42.04
CA GLY A 82 19.15 22.31 -42.24
C GLY A 82 19.75 21.65 -41.01
N LEU A 83 20.68 20.72 -41.24
CA LEU A 83 21.47 20.10 -40.17
C LEU A 83 22.84 20.80 -40.11
N VAL A 84 23.20 21.26 -38.93
CA VAL A 84 24.50 21.84 -38.62
C VAL A 84 25.22 20.90 -37.65
N GLU A 85 26.45 20.52 -37.98
CA GLU A 85 27.31 19.72 -37.10
C GLU A 85 28.18 20.65 -36.26
N ALA A 86 28.21 20.44 -34.94
CA ALA A 86 29.04 21.28 -34.05
C ALA A 86 30.54 21.18 -34.40
N SER A 87 30.98 20.02 -34.91
CA SER A 87 32.36 19.73 -35.31
C SER A 87 32.84 20.59 -36.50
N ASP A 88 31.95 20.97 -37.42
CA ASP A 88 32.25 21.87 -38.54
C ASP A 88 32.64 23.29 -38.07
N PHE A 89 32.23 23.65 -36.85
CA PHE A 89 32.51 24.94 -36.23
C PHE A 89 33.62 24.86 -35.18
N GLY A 90 34.33 23.72 -35.13
CA GLY A 90 35.50 23.52 -34.29
C GLY A 90 35.20 23.01 -32.88
N ALA A 91 33.99 22.50 -32.62
CA ALA A 91 33.73 21.81 -31.36
C ALA A 91 34.47 20.47 -31.37
N ARG A 92 35.29 20.21 -30.33
CA ARG A 92 36.06 18.98 -30.21
C ARG A 92 36.09 18.47 -28.76
N PRO A 93 36.05 17.14 -28.54
CA PRO A 93 36.13 16.57 -27.19
C PRO A 93 37.45 16.85 -26.44
N ASP A 94 38.54 17.09 -27.17
CA ASP A 94 39.87 17.41 -26.62
C ASP A 94 40.06 18.91 -26.33
N SER A 95 39.11 19.76 -26.72
CA SER A 95 39.16 21.19 -26.41
C SER A 95 38.94 21.42 -24.91
N PRO A 96 39.75 22.26 -24.25
CA PRO A 96 39.53 22.63 -22.85
C PRO A 96 38.27 23.51 -22.66
N ASP A 97 37.81 24.17 -23.71
CA ASP A 97 36.57 24.95 -23.72
C ASP A 97 35.98 25.04 -25.15
N ASN A 98 34.75 24.57 -25.32
CA ASN A 98 34.02 24.59 -26.58
C ASN A 98 33.05 25.78 -26.74
N ALA A 99 32.96 26.69 -25.77
CA ALA A 99 31.92 27.74 -25.75
C ALA A 99 31.91 28.60 -27.04
N ALA A 100 33.09 29.01 -27.51
CA ALA A 100 33.21 29.79 -28.75
C ALA A 100 32.84 28.99 -30.01
N ALA A 101 33.10 27.67 -30.02
CA ALA A 101 32.71 26.81 -31.12
C ALA A 101 31.20 26.58 -31.13
N PHE A 102 30.59 26.35 -29.96
CA PHE A 102 29.14 26.26 -29.83
C PHE A 102 28.45 27.55 -30.27
N ALA A 103 28.94 28.72 -29.90
CA ALA A 103 28.37 29.99 -30.33
C ALA A 103 28.32 30.11 -31.86
N ARG A 104 29.43 29.82 -32.55
CA ARG A 104 29.48 29.83 -34.02
C ARG A 104 28.53 28.79 -34.65
N ALA A 105 28.48 27.59 -34.08
CA ALA A 105 27.60 26.54 -34.59
C ALA A 105 26.12 26.93 -34.44
N ILE A 106 25.74 27.48 -33.28
CA ILE A 106 24.39 27.96 -32.99
C ILE A 106 24.01 29.10 -33.94
N ASP A 107 24.90 30.06 -34.17
CA ASP A 107 24.68 31.16 -35.11
C ASP A 107 24.41 30.65 -36.53
N ALA A 108 25.09 29.58 -36.94
CA ALA A 108 24.93 28.97 -38.26
C ALA A 108 23.64 28.17 -38.45
N VAL A 109 22.91 27.80 -37.38
CA VAL A 109 21.64 27.06 -37.50
C VAL A 109 20.60 27.93 -38.22
N PRO A 110 20.04 27.49 -39.36
CA PRO A 110 18.95 28.22 -40.00
C PRO A 110 17.68 28.15 -39.14
N ALA A 111 16.75 29.10 -39.30
CA ALA A 111 15.46 29.03 -38.61
C ALA A 111 14.72 27.74 -39.01
N GLY A 112 14.24 26.97 -38.03
CA GLY A 112 13.70 25.62 -38.20
C GLY A 112 14.76 24.53 -38.39
N GLY A 113 16.04 24.84 -38.18
CA GLY A 113 17.18 23.95 -38.34
C GLY A 113 17.54 23.18 -37.07
N CYS A 114 18.53 22.31 -37.18
CA CYS A 114 19.01 21.44 -36.12
C CYS A 114 20.53 21.56 -35.96
N LEU A 115 21.00 21.84 -34.76
CA LEU A 115 22.40 21.64 -34.36
C LEU A 115 22.54 20.25 -33.76
N ARG A 116 23.42 19.42 -34.34
CA ARG A 116 23.78 18.11 -33.79
C ARG A 116 25.16 18.16 -33.13
N LEU A 117 25.26 17.52 -31.97
CA LEU A 117 26.53 17.27 -31.31
C LEU A 117 26.93 15.81 -31.57
N ASP A 118 28.09 15.58 -32.17
CA ASP A 118 28.62 14.22 -32.34
C ASP A 118 28.87 13.54 -30.98
N PRO A 119 28.77 12.20 -30.87
CA PRO A 119 29.13 11.50 -29.63
C PRO A 119 30.53 11.89 -29.13
N GLY A 120 30.64 12.12 -27.82
CA GLY A 120 31.85 12.62 -27.18
C GLY A 120 31.54 13.57 -26.03
N ARG A 121 32.54 13.82 -25.18
CA ARG A 121 32.43 14.74 -24.04
C ARG A 121 33.06 16.09 -24.38
N TYR A 122 32.24 17.13 -24.49
CA TYR A 122 32.65 18.47 -24.89
C TYR A 122 32.68 19.38 -23.66
N VAL A 123 33.90 19.64 -23.17
CA VAL A 123 34.10 20.58 -22.07
C VAL A 123 33.81 21.99 -22.56
N THR A 124 33.03 22.77 -21.82
CA THR A 124 32.61 24.11 -22.25
C THR A 124 32.29 25.05 -21.09
N GLY A 125 32.46 26.36 -21.31
CA GLY A 125 31.73 27.40 -20.60
C GLY A 125 30.25 27.45 -21.02
N PRO A 126 29.47 28.44 -20.56
CA PRO A 126 28.04 28.56 -20.88
C PRO A 126 27.73 28.59 -22.38
N VAL A 127 26.69 27.86 -22.77
CA VAL A 127 26.15 27.79 -24.14
C VAL A 127 24.81 28.52 -24.18
N PHE A 128 24.70 29.56 -25.02
CA PHE A 128 23.47 30.34 -25.19
C PHE A 128 22.74 29.93 -26.47
N LEU A 129 21.50 29.45 -26.32
CA LEU A 129 20.65 29.02 -27.43
C LEU A 129 19.87 30.20 -28.02
N LYS A 130 19.29 30.02 -29.22
CA LYS A 130 18.49 31.02 -29.94
C LYS A 130 17.10 30.48 -30.31
N SER A 131 16.23 31.34 -30.84
CA SER A 131 14.92 30.95 -31.36
C SER A 131 15.01 30.04 -32.60
N ASP A 132 13.94 29.32 -32.87
CA ASP A 132 13.69 28.52 -34.06
C ASP A 132 14.81 27.50 -34.35
N MET A 133 15.32 26.85 -33.32
CA MET A 133 16.36 25.84 -33.44
C MET A 133 16.02 24.57 -32.67
N THR A 134 16.57 23.45 -33.15
CA THR A 134 16.69 22.20 -32.40
C THR A 134 18.14 21.99 -31.97
N LEU A 135 18.41 21.84 -30.67
CA LEU A 135 19.65 21.26 -30.18
C LEU A 135 19.45 19.75 -30.01
N TRP A 136 20.09 18.96 -30.86
CA TRP A 136 20.05 17.50 -30.81
C TRP A 136 21.34 16.93 -30.21
N LEU A 137 21.19 16.31 -29.04
CA LEU A 137 22.22 15.57 -28.32
C LEU A 137 21.95 14.07 -28.48
N PRO A 138 22.46 13.39 -29.52
CA PRO A 138 22.28 11.95 -29.68
C PRO A 138 22.93 11.15 -28.54
N GLU A 139 22.62 9.86 -28.44
CA GLU A 139 23.29 8.96 -27.51
C GLU A 139 24.83 9.07 -27.59
N GLY A 140 25.47 9.18 -26.43
CA GLY A 140 26.92 9.36 -26.31
C GLY A 140 27.43 10.80 -26.43
N ALA A 141 26.60 11.78 -26.81
CA ALA A 141 26.98 13.20 -26.78
C ALA A 141 26.84 13.78 -25.36
N GLU A 142 27.84 14.51 -24.89
CA GLU A 142 27.84 15.15 -23.56
C GLU A 142 28.33 16.60 -23.64
N ILE A 143 27.50 17.55 -23.21
CA ILE A 143 27.90 18.92 -22.88
C ILE A 143 28.33 18.92 -21.41
N ALA A 144 29.60 19.23 -21.13
CA ALA A 144 30.15 19.20 -19.77
C ALA A 144 30.72 20.56 -19.35
N ALA A 145 30.14 21.16 -18.31
CA ALA A 145 30.66 22.42 -17.75
C ALA A 145 32.06 22.24 -17.13
N HIS A 146 32.99 23.16 -17.43
CA HIS A 146 34.28 23.19 -16.73
C HIS A 146 34.16 23.79 -15.32
N GLY A 147 35.05 23.40 -14.41
CA GLY A 147 35.01 23.86 -13.00
C GLY A 147 35.57 25.26 -12.74
N CYS A 148 36.17 25.92 -13.74
CA CYS A 148 36.75 27.24 -13.55
C CYS A 148 35.65 28.32 -13.49
N ARG A 149 35.44 28.93 -12.32
CA ARG A 149 34.51 30.06 -12.13
C ARG A 149 35.09 31.40 -12.60
N THR A 150 36.40 31.54 -12.66
CA THR A 150 37.05 32.79 -13.06
C THR A 150 36.62 33.18 -14.48
N GLY A 151 35.98 34.35 -14.61
CA GLY A 151 35.46 34.83 -15.90
C GLY A 151 34.14 34.19 -16.33
N TRP A 152 33.50 33.37 -15.49
CA TRP A 152 32.20 32.79 -15.80
C TRP A 152 31.14 33.89 -15.93
N PRO A 153 30.37 33.94 -17.03
CA PRO A 153 29.37 34.98 -17.26
C PRO A 153 28.32 35.09 -16.14
N VAL A 154 28.01 36.31 -15.73
CA VAL A 154 26.92 36.61 -14.79
C VAL A 154 25.70 37.07 -15.57
N LEU A 155 24.60 36.34 -15.43
CA LEU A 155 23.28 36.73 -15.89
C LEU A 155 22.68 37.74 -14.90
N PRO A 156 22.37 38.98 -15.31
CA PRO A 156 21.80 39.98 -14.41
C PRO A 156 20.38 39.59 -13.98
N ALA A 157 19.90 40.21 -12.89
CA ALA A 157 18.52 40.01 -12.43
C ALA A 157 17.48 40.44 -13.48
N ARG A 158 17.76 41.54 -14.20
CA ARG A 158 16.89 42.14 -15.20
C ARG A 158 17.67 42.48 -16.47
N ASP A 159 16.99 42.43 -17.60
CA ASP A 159 17.51 42.96 -18.86
C ASP A 159 17.29 44.48 -18.95
N ASP A 160 17.75 45.08 -20.05
CA ASP A 160 17.67 46.53 -20.29
C ASP A 160 16.23 47.05 -20.39
N THR A 161 15.24 46.17 -20.57
CA THR A 161 13.80 46.52 -20.58
C THR A 161 13.17 46.42 -19.19
N GLY A 162 13.95 46.02 -18.17
CA GLY A 162 13.47 45.79 -16.81
C GLY A 162 12.80 44.42 -16.62
N ARG A 163 12.75 43.57 -17.66
CA ARG A 163 12.20 42.21 -17.57
C ARG A 163 13.15 41.34 -16.76
N VAL A 164 12.59 40.57 -15.82
CA VAL A 164 13.38 39.66 -14.97
C VAL A 164 13.93 38.54 -15.83
N ILE A 165 15.25 38.38 -15.88
CA ILE A 165 15.93 37.30 -16.61
C ILE A 165 16.84 36.48 -15.70
N GLY A 166 17.17 36.96 -14.50
CA GLY A 166 17.82 36.19 -13.43
C GLY A 166 16.92 36.13 -12.21
N THR A 167 16.73 34.92 -11.66
CA THR A 167 15.93 34.69 -10.45
C THR A 167 16.66 33.73 -9.51
N TRP A 168 16.52 33.97 -8.21
CA TRP A 168 16.96 33.07 -7.16
C TRP A 168 15.94 33.06 -6.02
N GLU A 169 15.40 31.90 -5.67
CA GLU A 169 14.41 31.70 -4.62
C GLU A 169 13.19 32.61 -4.82
N GLY A 170 12.75 32.73 -6.07
CA GLY A 170 11.57 33.49 -6.44
C GLY A 170 11.73 35.00 -6.39
N VAL A 171 12.96 35.53 -6.30
CA VAL A 171 13.24 36.97 -6.36
C VAL A 171 14.22 37.30 -7.49
N PRO A 172 14.11 38.48 -8.14
CA PRO A 172 15.04 38.90 -9.17
C PRO A 172 16.44 39.13 -8.59
N GLU A 173 17.39 38.25 -8.93
CA GLU A 173 18.78 38.28 -8.46
C GLU A 173 19.74 37.90 -9.58
N PRO A 174 20.96 38.47 -9.61
CA PRO A 174 22.01 38.01 -10.52
C PRO A 174 22.44 36.57 -10.20
N SER A 175 22.73 35.80 -11.23
CA SER A 175 23.21 34.42 -11.11
C SER A 175 24.27 34.15 -12.17
N PHE A 176 25.24 33.29 -11.89
CA PHE A 176 26.10 32.77 -12.95
C PHE A 176 25.24 32.11 -14.02
N ALA A 177 25.58 32.33 -15.29
CA ALA A 177 24.88 31.74 -16.42
C ALA A 177 24.91 30.20 -16.32
N ALA A 178 23.80 29.56 -16.68
CA ALA A 178 23.75 28.11 -16.69
C ALA A 178 24.63 27.56 -17.84
N PRO A 179 25.24 26.36 -17.68
CA PRO A 179 25.93 25.65 -18.75
C PRO A 179 25.14 25.61 -20.07
N VAL A 180 23.81 25.47 -20.00
CA VAL A 180 22.92 25.71 -21.14
C VAL A 180 21.87 26.75 -20.75
N THR A 181 21.83 27.86 -21.48
CA THR A 181 20.95 29.00 -21.22
C THR A 181 20.16 29.36 -22.47
N ALA A 182 18.84 29.61 -22.33
CA ALA A 182 18.02 30.23 -23.38
C ALA A 182 17.20 31.39 -22.79
N LEU A 183 17.21 32.54 -23.46
CA LEU A 183 16.52 33.74 -23.01
C LEU A 183 15.61 34.24 -24.14
N GLY A 184 14.31 34.31 -23.91
CA GLY A 184 13.35 34.83 -24.88
C GLY A 184 13.20 33.99 -26.15
N CYS A 185 13.57 32.71 -26.12
CA CYS A 185 13.61 31.86 -27.31
C CYS A 185 12.24 31.25 -27.62
N THR A 186 11.75 31.44 -28.84
CA THR A 186 10.53 30.81 -29.37
C THR A 186 10.90 29.67 -30.31
N GLY A 187 10.07 28.63 -30.42
CA GLY A 187 10.35 27.51 -31.34
C GLY A 187 11.61 26.70 -30.99
N LEU A 188 11.99 26.68 -29.71
CA LEU A 188 13.19 26.00 -29.21
C LEU A 188 12.89 24.54 -28.86
N THR A 189 13.68 23.62 -29.41
CA THR A 189 13.69 22.19 -29.03
C THR A 189 15.06 21.78 -28.51
N ILE A 190 15.12 21.06 -27.39
CA ILE A 190 16.33 20.36 -26.92
C ILE A 190 15.98 18.88 -26.82
N THR A 191 16.68 18.02 -27.54
CA THR A 191 16.28 16.62 -27.67
C THR A 191 17.44 15.64 -27.81
N GLY A 192 17.18 14.35 -27.58
CA GLY A 192 18.07 13.22 -27.88
C GLY A 192 18.51 12.49 -26.60
N ARG A 193 19.29 11.42 -26.70
CA ARG A 193 19.71 10.60 -25.55
C ARG A 193 21.01 11.05 -24.86
N GLY A 194 21.58 12.17 -25.27
CA GLY A 194 22.81 12.72 -24.72
C GLY A 194 22.66 13.29 -23.30
N VAL A 195 23.75 13.89 -22.82
CA VAL A 195 23.91 14.36 -21.44
C VAL A 195 24.25 15.85 -21.38
N ILE A 196 23.64 16.57 -20.44
CA ILE A 196 24.08 17.89 -19.98
C ILE A 196 24.59 17.73 -18.54
N ASP A 197 25.90 17.81 -18.37
CA ASP A 197 26.59 17.70 -17.08
C ASP A 197 26.95 19.10 -16.56
N GLY A 198 26.33 19.48 -15.44
CA GLY A 198 26.45 20.82 -14.87
C GLY A 198 27.75 21.12 -14.15
N GLY A 199 28.60 20.12 -13.88
CA GLY A 199 29.88 20.30 -13.21
C GLY A 199 29.80 20.82 -11.76
N GLY A 200 28.73 20.52 -11.03
CA GLY A 200 28.53 20.96 -9.64
C GLY A 200 29.61 20.46 -8.68
N ASP A 201 30.11 19.24 -8.88
CA ASP A 201 31.25 18.66 -8.16
C ASP A 201 32.60 19.30 -8.50
N ARG A 202 32.65 20.16 -9.52
CA ARG A 202 33.88 20.81 -9.99
C ARG A 202 33.99 22.21 -9.40
N GLY A 203 35.20 22.58 -8.99
CA GLY A 203 35.45 23.90 -8.43
C GLY A 203 34.86 24.03 -7.03
N ASP A 204 34.08 25.07 -6.80
CA ASP A 204 33.66 25.46 -5.45
C ASP A 204 32.13 25.57 -5.27
N TRP A 205 31.32 25.21 -6.28
CA TRP A 205 29.88 25.49 -6.30
C TRP A 205 29.11 24.98 -5.08
N TRP A 206 29.37 23.76 -4.62
CA TRP A 206 28.65 23.20 -3.47
C TRP A 206 29.11 23.72 -2.10
N SER A 207 30.21 24.49 -2.04
CA SER A 207 30.74 25.04 -0.78
C SER A 207 29.99 26.28 -0.26
N TRP A 208 29.06 26.84 -1.03
CA TRP A 208 28.35 28.08 -0.71
C TRP A 208 26.90 28.04 -1.21
N PRO A 209 26.06 27.19 -0.61
CA PRO A 209 24.74 26.92 -1.15
C PRO A 209 23.79 28.13 -1.12
N LYS A 210 24.04 29.10 -0.23
CA LYS A 210 23.16 30.23 0.06
C LYS A 210 23.81 31.61 -0.10
N GLU A 211 25.11 31.68 -0.32
CA GLU A 211 25.87 32.92 -0.45
C GLU A 211 25.88 33.40 -1.92
N THR A 212 26.64 34.46 -2.18
CA THR A 212 26.98 34.94 -3.52
C THR A 212 28.49 34.97 -3.69
N ARG A 213 28.98 34.76 -4.92
CA ARG A 213 30.37 35.04 -5.31
C ARG A 213 30.36 35.94 -6.54
N ASP A 214 31.26 36.90 -6.59
CA ASP A 214 31.32 37.92 -7.65
C ASP A 214 29.97 38.62 -7.90
N GLY A 215 29.20 38.84 -6.83
CA GLY A 215 27.86 39.45 -6.89
C GLY A 215 26.75 38.56 -7.48
N ALA A 216 27.00 37.26 -7.66
CA ALA A 216 26.08 36.34 -8.31
C ALA A 216 25.81 35.05 -7.51
N ARG A 217 24.61 34.51 -7.70
CA ARG A 217 24.18 33.19 -7.20
C ARG A 217 24.71 32.06 -8.07
N ARG A 218 24.71 30.84 -7.53
CA ARG A 218 25.15 29.63 -8.25
C ARG A 218 24.38 29.43 -9.56
N PRO A 219 25.02 28.87 -10.60
CA PRO A 219 24.34 28.57 -11.84
C PRO A 219 23.38 27.38 -11.68
N ARG A 220 22.33 27.37 -12.48
CA ARG A 220 21.53 26.16 -12.75
C ARG A 220 22.26 25.33 -13.81
N THR A 221 21.83 24.10 -14.12
CA THR A 221 22.39 23.36 -15.27
C THR A 221 21.75 23.76 -16.60
N LEU A 222 20.41 23.78 -16.63
CA LEU A 222 19.61 24.21 -17.78
C LEU A 222 18.64 25.31 -17.33
N TYR A 223 18.81 26.51 -17.87
CA TYR A 223 17.97 27.65 -17.56
C TYR A 223 17.28 28.21 -18.81
N LEU A 224 15.95 28.30 -18.75
CA LEU A 224 15.11 28.83 -19.81
C LEU A 224 14.31 29.98 -19.21
N ALA A 225 14.46 31.20 -19.73
CA ALA A 225 13.69 32.35 -19.27
C ALA A 225 12.86 32.93 -20.42
N HIS A 226 11.54 32.98 -20.26
CA HIS A 226 10.61 33.51 -21.27
C HIS A 226 10.68 32.76 -22.60
N CYS A 227 10.73 31.43 -22.55
CA CYS A 227 10.81 30.57 -23.74
C CYS A 227 9.47 29.83 -23.97
N PRO A 228 8.46 30.48 -24.59
CA PRO A 228 7.16 29.85 -24.78
C PRO A 228 7.23 28.73 -25.82
N GLY A 229 6.49 27.65 -25.58
CA GLY A 229 6.41 26.49 -26.47
C GLY A 229 7.70 25.67 -26.55
N ALA A 230 8.63 25.84 -25.60
CA ALA A 230 9.85 25.06 -25.59
C ALA A 230 9.56 23.55 -25.42
N LEU A 231 10.29 22.72 -26.16
CA LEU A 231 10.21 21.26 -26.08
C LEU A 231 11.53 20.68 -25.57
N LEU A 232 11.48 19.94 -24.47
CA LEU A 232 12.60 19.22 -23.89
C LEU A 232 12.32 17.72 -23.93
N SER A 233 13.14 16.91 -24.62
CA SER A 233 12.85 15.47 -24.70
C SER A 233 14.05 14.51 -24.73
N GLY A 234 13.99 13.45 -23.91
CA GLY A 234 14.87 12.28 -23.96
C GLY A 234 16.23 12.39 -23.27
N PHE A 235 16.76 13.60 -23.08
CA PHE A 235 18.14 13.78 -22.62
C PHE A 235 18.29 13.63 -21.11
N THR A 236 19.54 13.42 -20.69
CA THR A 236 19.92 13.38 -19.27
C THR A 236 20.47 14.72 -18.82
N VAL A 237 20.07 15.19 -17.63
CA VAL A 237 20.71 16.33 -16.95
C VAL A 237 21.26 15.85 -15.61
N ARG A 238 22.53 16.14 -15.33
CA ARG A 238 23.17 15.66 -14.10
C ARG A 238 24.15 16.64 -13.48
N ASN A 239 24.57 16.32 -12.26
CA ASN A 239 25.68 16.97 -11.57
C ASN A 239 25.53 18.50 -11.52
N SER A 240 24.39 18.96 -11.04
CA SER A 240 24.01 20.37 -11.08
C SER A 240 24.74 21.21 -10.02
N PRO A 241 25.22 22.42 -10.35
CA PRO A 241 25.76 23.35 -9.37
C PRO A 241 24.71 23.88 -8.39
N SER A 242 23.42 23.91 -8.76
CA SER A 242 22.26 24.22 -7.92
C SER A 242 20.99 23.60 -8.54
N TRP A 243 19.86 24.32 -8.71
CA TRP A 243 18.67 23.77 -9.38
C TRP A 243 19.00 23.28 -10.79
N THR A 244 18.41 22.16 -11.19
CA THR A 244 18.90 21.42 -12.35
C THR A 244 18.28 21.93 -13.65
N VAL A 245 16.97 21.77 -13.81
CA VAL A 245 16.20 22.32 -14.93
C VAL A 245 15.26 23.40 -14.41
N HIS A 246 15.45 24.63 -14.85
CA HIS A 246 14.72 25.80 -14.35
C HIS A 246 14.12 26.62 -15.49
N PRO A 247 12.90 26.28 -15.92
CA PRO A 247 12.09 27.17 -16.74
C PRO A 247 11.44 28.25 -15.88
N TYR A 248 11.72 29.50 -16.22
CA TYR A 248 11.14 30.70 -15.64
C TYR A 248 10.26 31.39 -16.68
N ARG A 249 8.96 31.57 -16.39
CA ARG A 249 8.00 32.20 -17.32
C ARG A 249 7.97 31.58 -18.71
N CYS A 250 8.06 30.25 -18.76
CA CYS A 250 7.94 29.50 -20.00
C CYS A 250 6.52 28.95 -20.11
N ASP A 251 5.71 29.58 -20.96
CA ASP A 251 4.34 29.15 -21.22
C ASP A 251 4.32 28.01 -22.26
N ASP A 252 3.36 27.08 -22.14
CA ASP A 252 3.21 25.96 -23.08
C ASP A 252 4.46 25.05 -23.19
N LEU A 253 5.28 25.00 -22.13
CA LEU A 253 6.46 24.15 -22.04
C LEU A 253 6.08 22.67 -21.99
N THR A 254 6.76 21.84 -22.77
CA THR A 254 6.63 20.38 -22.69
C THR A 254 7.99 19.73 -22.40
N ALA A 255 8.06 18.93 -21.33
CA ALA A 255 9.23 18.14 -20.97
C ALA A 255 8.85 16.65 -20.92
N VAL A 256 9.57 15.83 -21.68
CA VAL A 256 9.20 14.42 -21.91
C VAL A 256 10.40 13.49 -21.80
N ALA A 257 10.25 12.38 -21.07
CA ALA A 257 11.26 11.33 -21.01
C ALA A 257 12.67 11.83 -20.62
N LEU A 258 12.75 12.88 -19.81
CA LEU A 258 14.03 13.38 -19.30
C LEU A 258 14.51 12.50 -18.14
N THR A 259 15.81 12.30 -18.07
CA THR A 259 16.46 11.69 -16.90
C THR A 259 17.21 12.76 -16.13
N ILE A 260 16.95 12.92 -14.84
CA ILE A 260 17.59 13.93 -14.00
C ILE A 260 18.26 13.25 -12.80
N ARG A 261 19.57 13.49 -12.62
CA ARG A 261 20.41 12.79 -11.65
C ARG A 261 21.36 13.73 -10.90
N ASN A 262 21.22 13.85 -9.60
CA ASN A 262 22.20 14.53 -8.74
C ASN A 262 22.55 13.70 -7.51
N PRO A 263 23.77 13.85 -6.97
CA PRO A 263 24.16 13.17 -5.74
C PRO A 263 23.25 13.51 -4.55
N PRO A 264 22.97 12.54 -3.67
CA PRO A 264 22.17 12.71 -2.45
C PRO A 264 22.52 13.90 -1.55
N ASP A 265 23.80 14.24 -1.49
CA ASP A 265 24.43 15.24 -0.63
C ASP A 265 24.68 16.58 -1.35
N SER A 266 24.34 16.67 -2.64
CA SER A 266 24.50 17.90 -3.41
C SER A 266 23.45 18.95 -3.01
N PRO A 267 23.85 20.18 -2.62
CA PRO A 267 22.94 21.13 -2.00
C PRO A 267 22.10 21.93 -3.02
N ASN A 268 20.79 21.99 -2.78
CA ASN A 268 19.79 22.69 -3.61
C ASN A 268 19.77 22.23 -5.07
N THR A 269 19.92 20.92 -5.29
CA THR A 269 19.92 20.32 -6.63
C THR A 269 18.56 19.79 -7.05
N ASP A 270 17.53 20.61 -6.82
CA ASP A 270 16.14 20.35 -7.22
C ASP A 270 16.10 19.91 -8.70
N GLY A 271 15.28 18.90 -9.01
CA GLY A 271 15.26 18.28 -10.34
C GLY A 271 14.67 19.20 -11.41
N PHE A 272 13.37 19.49 -11.32
CA PHE A 272 12.66 20.33 -12.28
C PHE A 272 11.90 21.45 -11.56
N ASN A 273 12.10 22.71 -11.98
CA ASN A 273 11.70 23.89 -11.25
C ASN A 273 10.82 24.81 -12.10
N PRO A 274 9.54 24.48 -12.36
CA PRO A 274 8.67 25.40 -13.08
C PRO A 274 8.38 26.61 -12.19
N GLU A 275 8.87 27.77 -12.61
CA GLU A 275 8.69 29.03 -11.89
C GLU A 275 7.90 30.04 -12.74
N SER A 276 6.71 30.39 -12.25
CA SER A 276 5.77 31.28 -12.95
C SER A 276 5.43 30.83 -14.38
N CYS A 277 5.28 29.53 -14.61
CA CYS A 277 4.99 28.94 -15.92
C CYS A 277 3.49 28.66 -16.09
N LEU A 278 2.96 28.89 -17.29
CA LEU A 278 1.56 28.55 -17.62
C LEU A 278 1.50 27.34 -18.57
N ARG A 279 0.57 26.41 -18.31
CA ARG A 279 0.28 25.28 -19.21
C ARG A 279 1.49 24.37 -19.48
N ALA A 280 2.29 24.10 -18.45
CA ALA A 280 3.45 23.22 -18.56
C ALA A 280 3.06 21.74 -18.43
N ARG A 281 3.73 20.87 -19.19
CA ARG A 281 3.50 19.41 -19.20
C ARG A 281 4.80 18.66 -18.94
N LEU A 282 4.86 17.91 -17.84
CA LEU A 282 5.97 17.03 -17.48
C LEU A 282 5.48 15.59 -17.60
N ILE A 283 6.04 14.81 -18.54
CA ILE A 283 5.55 13.47 -18.89
C ILE A 283 6.71 12.47 -18.93
N GLY A 284 6.65 11.38 -18.16
CA GLY A 284 7.67 10.35 -18.29
C GLY A 284 9.04 10.71 -17.72
N LEU A 285 9.14 11.73 -16.85
CA LEU A 285 10.43 12.13 -16.27
C LEU A 285 10.88 11.08 -15.26
N ASP A 286 12.19 10.85 -15.19
CA ASP A 286 12.83 10.01 -14.18
C ASP A 286 13.83 10.86 -13.38
N ILE A 287 13.56 11.11 -12.10
CA ILE A 287 14.28 12.09 -11.29
C ILE A 287 14.80 11.43 -10.01
N SER A 288 16.09 11.61 -9.72
CA SER A 288 16.73 11.24 -8.45
C SER A 288 17.78 12.29 -8.10
N VAL A 289 17.61 13.01 -7.00
CA VAL A 289 18.39 14.23 -6.73
C VAL A 289 18.72 14.44 -5.24
N GLY A 290 19.50 15.50 -4.95
CA GLY A 290 19.88 15.91 -3.60
C GLY A 290 18.80 16.70 -2.86
N ASP A 291 17.82 17.28 -3.56
CA ASP A 291 16.75 18.11 -2.99
C ASP A 291 15.36 17.70 -3.53
N ASP A 292 14.43 18.63 -3.76
CA ASP A 292 13.07 18.35 -4.29
C ASP A 292 13.10 17.81 -5.75
N CYS A 293 12.36 16.74 -6.08
CA CYS A 293 12.32 16.20 -7.44
C CYS A 293 11.67 17.19 -8.43
N VAL A 294 10.46 17.66 -8.12
CA VAL A 294 9.82 18.78 -8.81
C VAL A 294 9.48 19.87 -7.80
N ALA A 295 10.04 21.05 -7.96
CA ALA A 295 9.81 22.22 -7.10
C ALA A 295 9.05 23.31 -7.87
N VAL A 296 7.74 23.37 -7.67
CA VAL A 296 6.85 24.35 -8.29
C VAL A 296 6.92 25.68 -7.55
N LYS A 297 7.20 26.75 -8.29
CA LYS A 297 7.42 28.10 -7.75
C LYS A 297 6.57 29.13 -8.50
N ALA A 298 6.25 30.24 -7.86
CA ALA A 298 5.48 31.37 -8.39
C ALA A 298 6.01 32.71 -7.81
N GLY A 299 7.30 32.77 -7.52
CA GLY A 299 7.95 33.93 -6.92
C GLY A 299 7.74 34.05 -5.40
N LYS A 300 8.57 34.87 -4.78
CA LYS A 300 8.60 35.15 -3.33
C LYS A 300 8.33 36.63 -3.09
N ARG A 301 7.35 36.93 -2.25
CA ARG A 301 7.00 38.30 -1.84
C ARG A 301 8.12 38.89 -0.99
N LEU A 302 8.57 40.10 -1.36
CA LEU A 302 9.40 40.97 -0.53
C LEU A 302 8.65 42.27 -0.25
N ALA A 303 8.99 42.95 0.86
CA ALA A 303 8.40 44.24 1.19
C ALA A 303 8.60 45.24 0.03
N GLY A 304 7.51 45.84 -0.45
CA GLY A 304 7.52 46.79 -1.57
C GLY A 304 7.77 46.19 -2.97
N GLN A 305 8.05 44.88 -3.10
CA GLN A 305 8.35 44.26 -4.41
C GLN A 305 7.33 43.17 -4.75
N LYS A 306 6.43 43.49 -5.68
CA LYS A 306 5.39 42.57 -6.18
C LYS A 306 5.41 42.37 -7.69
N ALA A 307 6.15 43.20 -8.43
CA ALA A 307 6.10 43.23 -9.89
C ALA A 307 6.62 41.95 -10.57
N HIS A 308 7.48 41.18 -9.89
CA HIS A 308 8.00 39.91 -10.41
C HIS A 308 7.07 38.72 -10.19
N LEU A 309 6.13 38.82 -9.25
CA LEU A 309 5.20 37.74 -8.91
C LEU A 309 4.31 37.42 -10.10
N ALA A 310 4.22 36.14 -10.44
CA ALA A 310 3.33 35.62 -11.46
C ALA A 310 2.98 34.17 -11.13
N PRO A 311 1.82 33.69 -11.58
CA PRO A 311 1.35 32.38 -11.22
C PRO A 311 2.12 31.29 -11.95
N THR A 312 2.26 30.14 -11.29
CA THR A 312 2.36 28.86 -12.01
C THR A 312 0.97 28.23 -12.05
N ARG A 313 0.45 27.99 -13.25
CA ARG A 313 -0.91 27.51 -13.45
C ARG A 313 -1.01 26.50 -14.58
N ASP A 314 -1.98 25.58 -14.47
CA ASP A 314 -2.28 24.56 -15.47
C ASP A 314 -1.10 23.60 -15.69
N LEU A 315 -0.51 23.13 -14.59
CA LEU A 315 0.66 22.24 -14.62
C LEU A 315 0.21 20.77 -14.58
N GLN A 316 0.68 19.98 -15.55
CA GLN A 316 0.45 18.54 -15.59
C GLN A 316 1.75 17.78 -15.34
N ILE A 317 1.74 16.86 -14.39
CA ILE A 317 2.85 15.96 -14.06
C ILE A 317 2.32 14.54 -14.16
N THR A 318 2.69 13.81 -15.21
CA THR A 318 2.09 12.50 -15.46
C THR A 318 3.09 11.42 -15.81
N HIS A 319 2.83 10.19 -15.37
CA HIS A 319 3.68 9.04 -15.66
C HIS A 319 5.15 9.31 -15.32
N CYS A 320 5.44 10.03 -14.23
CA CYS A 320 6.82 10.33 -13.82
C CYS A 320 7.27 9.40 -12.69
N HIS A 321 8.56 9.12 -12.65
CA HIS A 321 9.25 8.46 -11.56
C HIS A 321 10.03 9.48 -10.75
N MET A 322 9.61 9.66 -9.49
CA MET A 322 10.32 10.47 -8.52
C MET A 322 10.99 9.51 -7.55
N ALA A 323 12.28 9.25 -7.75
CA ALA A 323 13.08 8.41 -6.87
C ALA A 323 13.54 9.23 -5.65
N ARG A 324 14.82 9.17 -5.24
CA ARG A 324 15.30 9.95 -4.09
C ARG A 324 15.12 11.47 -4.28
N GLY A 325 14.61 12.14 -3.24
CA GLY A 325 14.56 13.60 -3.10
C GLY A 325 13.82 14.05 -1.82
N HIS A 326 13.93 15.32 -1.43
CA HIS A 326 13.26 15.90 -0.24
C HIS A 326 11.73 16.03 -0.38
N GLY A 327 11.23 15.84 -1.61
CA GLY A 327 9.82 15.73 -1.93
C GLY A 327 9.60 15.38 -3.40
N ALA A 328 8.63 14.52 -3.69
CA ALA A 328 8.33 14.10 -5.05
C ALA A 328 7.77 15.25 -5.89
N VAL A 329 6.75 15.93 -5.37
CA VAL A 329 6.22 17.16 -5.94
C VAL A 329 6.01 18.16 -4.82
N VAL A 330 6.73 19.28 -4.91
CA VAL A 330 6.78 20.29 -3.88
C VAL A 330 6.29 21.61 -4.43
N MET A 331 5.39 22.26 -3.71
CA MET A 331 4.86 23.58 -4.07
C MET A 331 5.18 24.58 -2.96
N GLY A 332 5.93 25.61 -3.33
CA GLY A 332 6.48 26.60 -2.40
C GLY A 332 7.94 26.31 -1.99
N SER A 333 8.54 27.09 -1.09
CA SER A 333 7.89 28.16 -0.30
C SER A 333 7.62 29.44 -1.10
N GLU A 334 8.20 29.52 -2.29
CA GLU A 334 8.13 30.66 -3.21
C GLU A 334 6.81 30.61 -4.00
N MET A 335 5.67 30.77 -3.33
CA MET A 335 4.32 30.61 -3.90
C MET A 335 3.50 31.91 -3.95
N SER A 336 4.13 33.06 -3.75
CA SER A 336 3.46 34.36 -3.57
C SER A 336 2.69 34.87 -4.79
N GLY A 337 2.99 34.36 -5.99
CA GLY A 337 2.29 34.67 -7.24
C GLY A 337 1.13 33.73 -7.56
N ASP A 338 0.77 32.84 -6.64
CA ASP A 338 -0.19 31.73 -6.78
C ASP A 338 0.35 30.50 -7.53
N ILE A 339 0.05 29.33 -6.99
CA ILE A 339 0.22 28.04 -7.66
C ILE A 339 -1.16 27.38 -7.70
N THR A 340 -1.75 27.30 -8.90
CA THR A 340 -3.12 26.80 -9.06
C THR A 340 -3.23 25.78 -10.20
N ASP A 341 -4.26 24.94 -10.16
CA ASP A 341 -4.59 24.02 -11.27
C ASP A 341 -3.43 23.06 -11.59
N VAL A 342 -2.98 22.32 -10.59
CA VAL A 342 -1.90 21.34 -10.74
C VAL A 342 -2.46 19.92 -10.67
N ARG A 343 -2.19 19.12 -11.71
CA ARG A 343 -2.57 17.70 -11.77
C ARG A 343 -1.35 16.80 -11.79
N ILE A 344 -1.28 15.90 -10.81
CA ILE A 344 -0.26 14.87 -10.67
C ILE A 344 -0.97 13.54 -10.88
N ALA A 345 -0.62 12.77 -11.90
CA ALA A 345 -1.36 11.55 -12.21
C ALA A 345 -0.47 10.40 -12.71
N ASN A 346 -0.81 9.17 -12.33
CA ASN A 346 -0.17 7.95 -12.84
C ASN A 346 1.35 7.92 -12.54
N CYS A 347 1.79 8.49 -11.43
CA CYS A 347 3.21 8.58 -11.08
C CYS A 347 3.64 7.46 -10.13
N LEU A 348 4.95 7.27 -10.02
CA LEU A 348 5.59 6.44 -9.00
C LEU A 348 6.55 7.31 -8.18
N PHE A 349 6.36 7.35 -6.86
CA PHE A 349 7.27 7.99 -5.92
C PHE A 349 8.00 6.89 -5.13
N ASP A 350 9.33 6.86 -5.17
CA ASP A 350 10.15 5.72 -4.74
C ASP A 350 11.32 6.23 -3.86
N GLY A 351 11.09 6.30 -2.56
CA GLY A 351 12.10 6.71 -1.58
C GLY A 351 12.30 8.23 -1.43
N THR A 352 11.32 9.05 -1.81
CA THR A 352 11.32 10.50 -1.46
C THR A 352 10.99 10.71 0.02
N ASP A 353 11.55 11.74 0.64
CA ASP A 353 11.23 12.09 2.04
C ASP A 353 9.74 12.46 2.22
N ARG A 354 9.13 13.05 1.18
CA ARG A 354 7.72 13.47 1.13
C ARG A 354 7.09 13.17 -0.22
N GLY A 355 5.80 12.84 -0.22
CA GLY A 355 5.04 12.69 -1.46
C GLY A 355 4.65 14.06 -2.04
N LEU A 356 3.38 14.44 -1.83
CA LEU A 356 2.91 15.79 -2.13
C LEU A 356 3.22 16.72 -0.96
N ARG A 357 4.08 17.72 -1.20
CA ARG A 357 4.53 18.67 -0.19
C ARG A 357 4.09 20.09 -0.52
N LEU A 358 3.28 20.69 0.35
CA LEU A 358 2.85 22.08 0.26
C LEU A 358 3.50 22.87 1.40
N LYS A 359 4.34 23.86 1.08
CA LYS A 359 5.08 24.63 2.09
C LYS A 359 4.86 26.14 1.90
N THR A 360 4.43 26.82 2.96
CA THR A 360 4.27 28.28 3.00
C THR A 360 4.41 28.81 4.44
N ARG A 361 4.33 30.13 4.60
CA ARG A 361 4.37 30.83 5.88
C ARG A 361 3.68 32.19 5.81
N ARG A 362 3.31 32.74 6.96
CA ARG A 362 2.93 34.16 7.09
C ARG A 362 3.98 35.05 6.42
N GLY A 363 3.52 36.11 5.77
CA GLY A 363 4.35 37.00 4.96
C GLY A 363 4.41 36.63 3.47
N ARG A 364 4.09 35.38 3.08
CA ARG A 364 4.12 34.97 1.67
C ARG A 364 2.92 35.46 0.87
N GLY A 365 1.72 35.46 1.46
CA GLY A 365 0.47 35.62 0.72
C GLY A 365 0.32 34.53 -0.35
N GLY A 366 -0.48 34.82 -1.38
CA GLY A 366 -0.67 33.91 -2.51
C GLY A 366 -1.49 32.67 -2.15
N ARG A 367 -1.74 31.81 -3.14
CA ARG A 367 -2.67 30.69 -3.03
C ARG A 367 -2.05 29.38 -3.51
N LEU A 368 -2.34 28.29 -2.80
CA LEU A 368 -2.12 26.90 -3.21
C LEU A 368 -3.50 26.26 -3.38
N VAL A 369 -4.04 26.27 -4.61
CA VAL A 369 -5.44 25.86 -4.84
C VAL A 369 -5.68 24.99 -6.06
N ARG A 370 -6.66 24.09 -5.97
CA ARG A 370 -7.03 23.14 -7.05
C ARG A 370 -5.84 22.27 -7.46
N ILE A 371 -5.34 21.52 -6.50
CA ILE A 371 -4.23 20.58 -6.67
C ILE A 371 -4.76 19.17 -6.52
N THR A 372 -4.56 18.34 -7.54
CA THR A 372 -5.03 16.95 -7.54
C THR A 372 -3.87 16.00 -7.75
N MET A 373 -3.75 15.00 -6.87
CA MET A 373 -2.88 13.85 -7.04
C MET A 373 -3.73 12.59 -7.16
N GLU A 374 -3.60 11.87 -8.27
CA GLU A 374 -4.40 10.68 -8.52
C GLU A 374 -3.63 9.50 -9.10
N ASN A 375 -4.02 8.28 -8.70
CA ASN A 375 -3.42 7.05 -9.18
C ASN A 375 -1.89 7.03 -9.03
N VAL A 376 -1.40 7.32 -7.81
CA VAL A 376 0.03 7.40 -7.50
C VAL A 376 0.40 6.27 -6.53
N ASP A 377 1.49 5.57 -6.84
CA ASP A 377 2.15 4.67 -5.91
C ASP A 377 3.29 5.39 -5.20
N MET A 378 3.38 5.24 -3.89
CA MET A 378 4.46 5.74 -3.06
C MET A 378 5.10 4.60 -2.30
N ARG A 379 6.43 4.48 -2.34
CA ARG A 379 7.18 3.41 -1.66
C ARG A 379 8.25 4.03 -0.77
N GLY A 380 8.25 3.67 0.50
CA GLY A 380 9.22 4.19 1.47
C GLY A 380 9.15 5.72 1.58
N VAL A 381 7.95 6.29 1.53
CA VAL A 381 7.73 7.74 1.65
C VAL A 381 7.24 8.04 3.07
N PRO A 382 8.08 8.60 3.96
CA PRO A 382 7.75 8.78 5.37
C PRO A 382 6.45 9.55 5.64
N THR A 383 6.17 10.58 4.82
CA THR A 383 4.92 11.35 4.89
C THR A 383 4.37 11.60 3.48
N PRO A 384 3.39 10.80 3.00
CA PRO A 384 2.78 10.93 1.67
C PRO A 384 2.15 12.29 1.37
N LEU A 385 1.42 12.88 2.33
CA LEU A 385 0.89 14.24 2.24
C LEU A 385 1.46 15.11 3.36
N ALA A 386 2.19 16.16 3.00
CA ALA A 386 2.75 17.12 3.94
C ALA A 386 2.33 18.55 3.58
N VAL A 387 1.45 19.15 4.39
CA VAL A 387 1.02 20.55 4.24
C VAL A 387 1.47 21.34 5.44
N ASN A 388 2.23 22.41 5.22
CA ASN A 388 2.84 23.20 6.28
C ASN A 388 2.78 24.71 5.98
N ALA A 389 1.92 25.41 6.71
CA ALA A 389 1.80 26.87 6.67
C ALA A 389 2.68 27.59 7.72
N PHE A 390 3.53 26.85 8.43
CA PHE A 390 4.49 27.32 9.43
C PHE A 390 5.94 26.99 9.02
N TYR A 391 6.21 26.92 7.72
CA TYR A 391 7.51 26.49 7.21
C TYR A 391 8.61 27.48 7.60
N PHE A 392 9.58 27.04 8.41
CA PHE A 392 10.60 27.93 9.01
C PHE A 392 11.80 28.26 8.11
N CYS A 393 11.58 28.58 6.83
CA CYS A 393 12.64 29.08 5.94
C CYS A 393 12.92 30.58 6.11
N ASP A 394 13.99 31.06 5.45
CA ASP A 394 14.57 32.40 5.60
C ASP A 394 15.11 32.66 7.05
N PRO A 395 15.96 33.68 7.28
CA PRO A 395 16.57 33.93 8.59
C PRO A 395 15.56 34.14 9.75
N ASP A 396 14.37 34.62 9.43
CA ASP A 396 13.28 34.90 10.38
C ASP A 396 12.26 33.76 10.50
N GLY A 397 12.49 32.61 9.85
CA GLY A 397 11.54 31.50 9.81
C GLY A 397 11.15 30.92 11.17
N ARG A 398 12.01 31.09 12.18
CA ARG A 398 11.79 30.68 13.58
C ARG A 398 11.24 31.78 14.49
N SER A 399 10.99 32.97 13.96
CA SER A 399 10.42 34.08 14.73
C SER A 399 8.99 33.77 15.20
N ALA A 400 8.54 34.45 16.26
CA ALA A 400 7.17 34.34 16.73
C ALA A 400 6.14 34.72 15.64
N ALA A 401 6.45 35.73 14.82
CA ALA A 401 5.59 36.15 13.71
C ALA A 401 5.29 35.02 12.71
N VAL A 402 6.21 34.06 12.54
CA VAL A 402 5.99 32.87 11.71
C VAL A 402 5.42 31.75 12.54
N GLN A 403 5.98 31.45 13.71
CA GLN A 403 5.76 30.19 14.44
C GLN A 403 4.63 30.21 15.49
N ASP A 404 4.13 31.38 15.90
CA ASP A 404 3.08 31.48 16.93
C ASP A 404 1.76 30.83 16.46
N ARG A 405 1.15 30.01 17.33
CA ARG A 405 -0.13 29.32 17.05
C ARG A 405 -1.35 30.15 17.42
N ALA A 406 -1.17 31.39 17.89
CA ALA A 406 -2.25 32.36 18.01
C ALA A 406 -2.71 32.86 16.62
N PRO A 407 -4.01 33.18 16.44
CA PRO A 407 -4.51 33.85 15.24
C PRO A 407 -3.83 35.20 15.02
N ALA A 408 -3.40 35.47 13.78
CA ALA A 408 -2.91 36.78 13.34
C ALA A 408 -3.95 37.51 12.46
N PRO A 409 -3.79 38.83 12.20
CA PRO A 409 -4.63 39.52 11.22
C PRO A 409 -4.52 38.89 9.82
N VAL A 410 -5.65 38.75 9.14
CA VAL A 410 -5.69 38.28 7.75
C VAL A 410 -5.49 39.46 6.80
N ASP A 411 -4.46 39.39 5.96
CA ASP A 411 -4.15 40.41 4.95
C ASP A 411 -3.57 39.81 3.66
N ALA A 412 -3.07 40.65 2.75
CA ALA A 412 -2.49 40.21 1.47
C ALA A 412 -1.19 39.37 1.59
N THR A 413 -0.68 39.19 2.80
CA THR A 413 0.49 38.38 3.15
C THR A 413 0.12 37.07 3.87
N THR A 414 -1.16 36.86 4.17
CA THR A 414 -1.70 35.58 4.64
C THR A 414 -1.89 34.63 3.45
N PRO A 415 -1.22 33.46 3.44
CA PRO A 415 -1.38 32.48 2.37
C PRO A 415 -2.71 31.73 2.48
N GLU A 416 -3.25 31.29 1.33
CA GLU A 416 -4.41 30.40 1.26
C GLU A 416 -3.99 29.00 0.81
N ILE A 417 -4.53 27.96 1.45
CA ILE A 417 -4.40 26.56 1.04
C ILE A 417 -5.81 25.96 0.96
N SER A 418 -6.28 25.65 -0.24
CA SER A 418 -7.63 25.08 -0.41
C SER A 418 -7.80 24.16 -1.62
N GLY A 419 -8.71 23.19 -1.55
CA GLY A 419 -9.04 22.34 -2.70
C GLY A 419 -7.89 21.43 -3.12
N ILE A 420 -7.43 20.59 -2.18
CA ILE A 420 -6.35 19.61 -2.40
C ILE A 420 -6.99 18.22 -2.40
N THR A 421 -6.85 17.46 -3.49
CA THR A 421 -7.47 16.14 -3.60
C THR A 421 -6.42 15.06 -3.83
N LEU A 422 -6.43 14.02 -2.98
CA LEU A 422 -5.68 12.79 -3.16
C LEU A 422 -6.67 11.68 -3.47
N ARG A 423 -6.51 10.99 -4.59
CA ARG A 423 -7.45 9.94 -5.03
C ARG A 423 -6.75 8.71 -5.57
N ARG A 424 -7.10 7.50 -5.10
CA ARG A 424 -6.48 6.23 -5.51
C ARG A 424 -4.96 6.27 -5.31
N VAL A 425 -4.54 6.47 -4.06
CA VAL A 425 -3.12 6.58 -3.69
C VAL A 425 -2.76 5.35 -2.86
N THR A 426 -1.71 4.64 -3.25
CA THR A 426 -1.17 3.53 -2.46
C THR A 426 0.19 3.96 -1.92
N ALA A 427 0.37 3.97 -0.61
CA ALA A 427 1.65 4.30 0.02
C ALA A 427 2.12 3.15 0.92
N THR A 428 3.24 2.51 0.59
CA THR A 428 3.80 1.38 1.36
C THR A 428 5.06 1.80 2.08
N GLY A 429 5.30 1.26 3.28
CA GLY A 429 6.45 1.62 4.10
C GLY A 429 6.42 3.08 4.57
N VAL A 430 5.25 3.58 4.96
CA VAL A 430 5.10 4.91 5.57
C VAL A 430 5.72 4.87 6.97
N ALA A 431 6.57 5.85 7.30
CA ALA A 431 7.27 5.87 8.59
C ALA A 431 6.59 6.80 9.62
N GLN A 432 6.29 8.04 9.22
CA GLN A 432 5.87 9.11 10.12
C GLN A 432 4.34 9.22 10.15
N ALA A 433 3.71 9.67 9.07
CA ALA A 433 2.25 9.82 9.00
C ALA A 433 1.70 9.69 7.58
N ALA A 434 0.50 9.13 7.41
CA ALA A 434 -0.17 9.07 6.11
C ALA A 434 -0.46 10.47 5.55
N ALA A 435 -0.92 11.38 6.41
CA ALA A 435 -1.04 12.80 6.11
C ALA A 435 -0.70 13.64 7.34
N ALA A 436 0.08 14.71 7.14
CA ALA A 436 0.33 15.73 8.15
C ALA A 436 0.00 17.10 7.56
N VAL A 437 -0.99 17.76 8.15
CA VAL A 437 -1.56 19.02 7.67
C VAL A 437 -1.57 20.03 8.80
N LEU A 438 -0.81 21.11 8.61
CA LEU A 438 -0.74 22.22 9.54
C LEU A 438 -1.07 23.52 8.79
N GLY A 439 -2.31 23.98 8.92
CA GLY A 439 -2.79 25.26 8.39
C GLY A 439 -2.54 26.42 9.35
N LEU A 440 -3.00 27.63 9.04
CA LEU A 440 -2.94 28.78 9.95
C LEU A 440 -4.23 28.90 10.77
N PRO A 441 -4.15 29.32 12.05
CA PRO A 441 -5.35 29.52 12.87
C PRO A 441 -6.31 30.57 12.28
N GLU A 442 -5.80 31.66 11.71
CA GLU A 442 -6.60 32.70 11.04
C GLU A 442 -7.00 32.36 9.60
N ALA A 443 -6.32 31.40 8.98
CA ALA A 443 -6.60 30.92 7.62
C ALA A 443 -6.41 29.39 7.55
N PRO A 444 -7.34 28.61 8.11
CA PRO A 444 -7.23 27.15 8.12
C PRO A 444 -7.13 26.58 6.71
N ALA A 445 -6.37 25.50 6.54
CA ALA A 445 -6.34 24.78 5.27
C ALA A 445 -7.68 24.04 5.07
N ARG A 446 -8.34 24.20 3.91
CA ARG A 446 -9.73 23.73 3.72
C ARG A 446 -9.90 22.90 2.46
N GLY A 447 -10.91 22.04 2.43
CA GLY A 447 -11.20 21.22 1.25
C GLY A 447 -10.03 20.32 0.87
N ILE A 448 -9.38 19.71 1.86
CA ILE A 448 -8.42 18.64 1.64
C ILE A 448 -9.18 17.33 1.65
N THR A 449 -9.16 16.60 0.54
CA THR A 449 -9.97 15.40 0.35
C THR A 449 -9.10 14.20 0.05
N ILE A 450 -9.32 13.09 0.76
CA ILE A 450 -8.59 11.82 0.61
C ILE A 450 -9.59 10.72 0.21
N GLU A 451 -9.48 10.21 -1.01
CA GLU A 451 -10.37 9.21 -1.60
C GLU A 451 -9.58 7.94 -1.97
N ASP A 452 -9.91 6.78 -1.39
CA ASP A 452 -9.22 5.51 -1.67
C ASP A 452 -7.69 5.63 -1.51
N MET A 453 -7.27 6.10 -0.34
CA MET A 453 -5.85 6.06 0.06
C MET A 453 -5.59 4.84 0.91
N ARG A 454 -4.61 4.02 0.50
CA ARG A 454 -4.17 2.81 1.18
C ARG A 454 -2.76 3.00 1.70
N VAL A 455 -2.53 2.64 2.96
CA VAL A 455 -1.24 2.83 3.62
C VAL A 455 -0.77 1.58 4.33
N SER A 456 0.44 1.10 4.05
CA SER A 456 1.18 0.21 4.95
C SER A 456 2.30 1.00 5.63
N TYR A 457 2.56 0.70 6.90
CA TYR A 457 3.59 1.36 7.68
C TYR A 457 4.87 0.53 7.73
N ASP A 458 6.02 1.19 7.69
CA ASP A 458 7.32 0.53 7.89
C ASP A 458 7.44 0.06 9.35
N PRO A 459 7.50 -1.25 9.63
CA PRO A 459 7.59 -1.77 10.99
C PRO A 459 8.87 -1.31 11.72
N ALA A 460 9.95 -1.02 10.99
CA ALA A 460 11.22 -0.57 11.54
C ALA A 460 11.29 0.95 11.78
N ALA A 461 10.23 1.70 11.44
CA ALA A 461 10.20 3.15 11.57
C ALA A 461 10.43 3.61 13.02
N ARG A 462 11.14 4.73 13.15
CA ARG A 462 11.31 5.47 14.41
C ARG A 462 10.49 6.75 14.38
N GLU A 463 10.16 7.28 15.55
CA GLU A 463 9.49 8.57 15.66
C GLU A 463 10.35 9.68 15.07
N ASP A 464 9.75 10.52 14.24
CA ASP A 464 10.39 11.71 13.67
C ASP A 464 9.35 12.78 13.34
N VAL A 465 9.79 14.00 13.10
CA VAL A 465 8.92 15.16 12.89
C VAL A 465 8.34 15.14 11.47
N PRO A 466 7.00 15.04 11.32
CA PRO A 466 6.36 14.92 10.02
C PRO A 466 6.27 16.27 9.30
N LEU A 467 6.52 17.40 9.95
CA LEU A 467 6.47 18.73 9.34
C LEU A 467 7.56 19.64 9.90
N MET A 468 8.21 20.37 9.00
CA MET A 468 9.29 21.30 9.34
C MET A 468 8.75 22.62 9.94
N ALA A 469 8.37 22.59 11.20
CA ALA A 469 7.91 23.73 12.00
C ALA A 469 8.29 23.52 13.49
N LEU A 470 8.32 24.60 14.29
CA LEU A 470 8.54 24.47 15.73
C LEU A 470 7.34 23.81 16.40
N ASN A 471 7.57 23.12 17.52
CA ASN A 471 6.53 22.50 18.36
C ASN A 471 5.65 21.47 17.63
N VAL A 472 6.17 20.84 16.57
CA VAL A 472 5.53 19.65 15.97
C VAL A 472 6.10 18.43 16.67
N VAL A 473 5.21 17.60 17.22
CA VAL A 473 5.60 16.39 17.96
C VAL A 473 6.11 15.33 16.97
N PRO A 474 7.22 14.64 17.28
CA PRO A 474 7.63 13.45 16.52
C PRO A 474 6.53 12.40 16.54
N VAL A 475 6.30 11.74 15.41
CA VAL A 475 5.28 10.69 15.28
C VAL A 475 5.86 9.48 14.58
N ARG A 476 5.27 8.34 14.89
CA ARG A 476 5.44 7.08 14.17
C ARG A 476 4.05 6.57 13.82
N HIS A 477 3.87 6.15 12.57
CA HIS A 477 2.65 5.51 12.08
C HIS A 477 1.36 6.33 12.29
N GLY A 478 1.46 7.67 12.25
CA GLY A 478 0.30 8.55 12.33
C GLY A 478 -0.65 8.37 11.14
N GLY A 479 -1.96 8.38 11.38
CA GLY A 479 -2.95 8.40 10.31
C GLY A 479 -3.01 9.78 9.63
N ILE A 480 -4.14 10.46 9.77
CA ILE A 480 -4.32 11.85 9.34
C ILE A 480 -4.11 12.75 10.56
N LEU A 481 -3.03 13.53 10.54
CA LEU A 481 -2.73 14.56 11.53
C LEU A 481 -3.13 15.91 10.93
N ALA A 482 -4.08 16.60 11.57
CA ALA A 482 -4.62 17.85 11.04
C ALA A 482 -4.78 18.89 12.16
N ASP A 483 -4.02 19.98 12.05
CA ASP A 483 -4.11 21.15 12.92
C ASP A 483 -4.44 22.38 12.08
N PHE A 484 -5.42 23.16 12.55
CA PHE A 484 -5.97 24.31 11.80
C PHE A 484 -6.30 23.95 10.34
N ALA A 485 -6.93 22.78 10.16
CA ALA A 485 -7.24 22.25 8.85
C ALA A 485 -8.51 21.40 8.84
N GLU A 486 -9.17 21.37 7.70
CA GLU A 486 -10.31 20.49 7.39
C GLU A 486 -9.85 19.44 6.38
N VAL A 487 -9.81 18.18 6.82
CA VAL A 487 -9.49 17.03 5.99
C VAL A 487 -10.67 16.06 6.02
N THR A 488 -11.21 15.72 4.85
CA THR A 488 -12.32 14.79 4.68
C THR A 488 -11.87 13.55 3.92
N GLY A 489 -12.34 12.37 4.28
CA GLY A 489 -12.03 11.14 3.55
C GLY A 489 -11.72 9.95 4.45
N THR A 490 -11.42 8.82 3.84
CA THR A 490 -11.08 7.57 4.56
C THR A 490 -9.69 7.09 4.16
N LEU A 491 -8.85 6.90 5.17
CA LEU A 491 -7.58 6.20 5.07
C LEU A 491 -7.82 4.72 5.37
N ARG A 492 -7.33 3.82 4.50
CA ARG A 492 -7.29 2.38 4.79
C ARG A 492 -5.87 2.00 5.15
N VAL A 493 -5.64 1.61 6.40
CA VAL A 493 -4.36 1.04 6.81
C VAL A 493 -4.36 -0.43 6.38
N GLN A 494 -3.53 -0.75 5.39
CA GLN A 494 -3.23 -2.13 5.02
C GLN A 494 -2.16 -2.64 5.97
N ALA A 495 -2.41 -3.79 6.59
CA ALA A 495 -1.31 -4.62 7.06
C ALA A 495 -0.40 -4.91 5.87
N ASP A 496 0.91 -5.03 6.08
CA ASP A 496 1.76 -5.60 5.05
C ASP A 496 1.41 -7.10 4.93
N ASP A 497 0.38 -7.40 4.14
CA ASP A 497 -0.24 -8.73 4.01
C ASP A 497 0.81 -9.78 3.70
N LYS A 498 1.89 -9.44 3.00
CA LYS A 498 2.97 -10.36 2.65
C LYS A 498 3.82 -10.75 3.85
N GLU A 499 4.29 -9.79 4.66
CA GLU A 499 5.16 -10.09 5.80
C GLU A 499 4.39 -10.83 6.90
N GLN A 500 3.14 -10.42 7.16
CA GLN A 500 2.26 -11.13 8.08
C GLN A 500 1.89 -12.53 7.57
N THR A 501 1.65 -12.68 6.26
CA THR A 501 1.44 -13.99 5.62
C THR A 501 2.67 -14.88 5.75
N ASP A 502 3.86 -14.37 5.44
CA ASP A 502 5.11 -15.13 5.52
C ASP A 502 5.42 -15.53 6.97
N MET A 503 5.21 -14.62 7.94
CA MET A 503 5.36 -14.88 9.37
C MET A 503 4.40 -15.98 9.86
N LEU A 504 3.09 -15.83 9.61
CA LEU A 504 2.09 -16.80 10.08
C LEU A 504 2.27 -18.16 9.40
N THR A 505 2.58 -18.16 8.11
CA THR A 505 2.90 -19.38 7.37
C THR A 505 4.11 -20.09 7.97
N GLY A 506 5.19 -19.36 8.28
CA GLY A 506 6.36 -19.91 8.96
C GLY A 506 6.05 -20.45 10.36
N PHE A 507 5.23 -19.72 11.13
CA PHE A 507 4.76 -20.15 12.45
C PHE A 507 3.96 -21.45 12.38
N PHE A 508 2.98 -21.56 11.48
CA PHE A 508 2.15 -22.76 11.34
C PHE A 508 2.95 -23.98 10.88
N ASP A 509 3.89 -23.80 9.96
CA ASP A 509 4.78 -24.87 9.46
C ASP A 509 5.67 -25.39 10.60
N ALA A 510 6.30 -24.49 11.35
CA ALA A 510 7.12 -24.84 12.51
C ALA A 510 6.30 -25.52 13.62
N TYR A 511 5.10 -25.00 13.90
CA TYR A 511 4.19 -25.59 14.88
C TYR A 511 3.79 -27.01 14.48
N ALA A 512 3.32 -27.20 13.25
CA ALA A 512 2.88 -28.50 12.76
C ALA A 512 4.04 -29.51 12.69
N ALA A 513 5.23 -29.09 12.28
CA ALA A 513 6.43 -29.91 12.29
C ALA A 513 6.81 -30.37 13.70
N GLY A 514 6.71 -29.47 14.69
CA GLY A 514 7.01 -29.75 16.10
C GLY A 514 5.88 -30.37 16.91
N HIS A 515 4.66 -30.45 16.36
CA HIS A 515 3.48 -30.92 17.09
C HIS A 515 3.61 -32.39 17.50
N ALA A 516 3.55 -32.63 18.80
CA ALA A 516 3.43 -33.96 19.38
C ALA A 516 1.96 -34.23 19.72
N PRO A 517 1.40 -35.41 19.36
CA PRO A 517 0.03 -35.76 19.68
C PRO A 517 -0.31 -35.60 21.17
N TYR A 518 -1.48 -35.04 21.45
CA TYR A 518 -2.00 -34.90 22.81
C TYR A 518 -2.21 -36.28 23.47
N LYS A 519 -2.29 -36.28 24.81
CA LYS A 519 -2.62 -37.48 25.62
C LYS A 519 -1.73 -38.70 25.31
N GLY A 520 -0.46 -38.46 24.98
CA GLY A 520 0.50 -39.52 24.70
C GLY A 520 0.22 -40.28 23.40
N GLY A 521 -0.48 -39.68 22.43
CA GLY A 521 -0.82 -40.31 21.15
C GLY A 521 -2.23 -40.89 21.07
N ALA A 522 -3.02 -40.83 22.15
CA ALA A 522 -4.42 -41.26 22.08
C ALA A 522 -5.26 -40.30 21.22
N TRP A 523 -6.16 -40.88 20.43
CA TRP A 523 -7.08 -40.18 19.55
C TRP A 523 -7.96 -39.22 20.35
N CYS A 524 -7.85 -37.93 20.06
CA CYS A 524 -8.52 -36.89 20.82
C CYS A 524 -8.77 -35.62 19.99
N TYR A 525 -9.69 -34.79 20.47
CA TYR A 525 -10.15 -33.58 19.76
C TYR A 525 -9.12 -32.47 19.70
N GLU A 526 -8.20 -32.40 20.68
CA GLU A 526 -7.16 -31.38 20.72
C GLU A 526 -6.30 -31.47 19.46
N ASP A 527 -5.85 -32.69 19.10
CA ASP A 527 -5.17 -32.95 17.84
C ASP A 527 -6.09 -32.69 16.63
N GLY A 528 -7.38 -33.02 16.75
CA GLY A 528 -8.40 -32.74 15.75
C GLY A 528 -8.54 -31.26 15.37
N CYS A 529 -8.27 -30.34 16.30
CA CYS A 529 -8.24 -28.90 16.03
C CYS A 529 -7.12 -28.54 15.06
N ILE A 530 -5.92 -29.12 15.25
CA ILE A 530 -4.78 -28.94 14.34
C ILE A 530 -5.08 -29.59 12.99
N TYR A 531 -5.69 -30.78 12.99
CA TYR A 531 -6.04 -31.48 11.75
C TYR A 531 -6.99 -30.66 10.89
N ARG A 532 -7.99 -30.05 11.53
CA ARG A 532 -8.92 -29.15 10.84
C ARG A 532 -8.22 -27.88 10.34
N GLY A 533 -7.31 -27.31 11.12
CA GLY A 533 -6.47 -26.18 10.70
C GLY A 533 -5.65 -26.49 9.44
N LEU A 534 -4.93 -27.61 9.44
CA LEU A 534 -4.12 -28.07 8.30
C LEU A 534 -4.96 -28.39 7.06
N GLU A 535 -6.14 -29.02 7.23
CA GLU A 535 -7.10 -29.19 6.13
C GLU A 535 -7.48 -27.84 5.52
N CYS A 536 -7.85 -26.86 6.35
CA CYS A 536 -8.26 -25.54 5.87
C CYS A 536 -7.11 -24.83 5.14
N LEU A 537 -5.90 -24.89 5.68
CA LEU A 537 -4.70 -24.35 5.02
C LEU A 537 -4.45 -25.02 3.67
N HIS A 538 -4.52 -26.35 3.60
CA HIS A 538 -4.34 -27.06 2.34
C HIS A 538 -5.40 -26.68 1.30
N ARG A 539 -6.68 -26.61 1.68
CA ARG A 539 -7.76 -26.18 0.78
C ARG A 539 -7.57 -24.74 0.30
N ALA A 540 -7.18 -23.85 1.21
CA ALA A 540 -7.01 -22.44 0.89
C ALA A 540 -5.76 -22.19 0.03
N THR A 541 -4.61 -22.80 0.32
CA THR A 541 -3.35 -22.48 -0.37
C THR A 541 -2.98 -23.44 -1.49
N GLY A 542 -3.40 -24.70 -1.42
CA GLY A 542 -3.01 -25.77 -2.35
C GLY A 542 -1.60 -26.30 -2.13
N GLU A 543 -0.93 -25.96 -1.03
CA GLU A 543 0.45 -26.35 -0.78
C GLU A 543 0.57 -27.74 -0.14
N ALA A 544 1.40 -28.59 -0.73
CA ALA A 544 1.56 -29.99 -0.30
C ALA A 544 2.00 -30.14 1.17
N ARG A 545 2.81 -29.21 1.71
CA ARG A 545 3.31 -29.28 3.10
C ARG A 545 2.21 -29.43 4.14
N TRP A 546 1.05 -28.80 3.94
CA TRP A 546 -0.07 -28.87 4.87
C TRP A 546 -0.71 -30.26 4.86
N LEU A 547 -0.86 -30.84 3.67
CA LEU A 547 -1.33 -32.22 3.51
C LEU A 547 -0.33 -33.23 4.06
N ASP A 548 0.97 -33.01 3.87
CA ASP A 548 2.03 -33.88 4.38
C ASP A 548 2.04 -33.91 5.91
N HIS A 549 1.92 -32.73 6.55
CA HIS A 549 1.77 -32.63 8.00
C HIS A 549 0.50 -33.32 8.50
N LEU A 550 -0.64 -33.07 7.86
CA LEU A 550 -1.90 -33.70 8.23
C LEU A 550 -1.80 -35.22 8.15
N THR A 551 -1.30 -35.74 7.02
CA THR A 551 -1.16 -37.18 6.77
C THR A 551 -0.23 -37.82 7.79
N ARG A 552 0.93 -37.21 8.08
CA ARG A 552 1.88 -37.69 9.09
C ARG A 552 1.24 -37.81 10.47
N LEU A 553 0.55 -36.76 10.91
CA LEU A 553 -0.02 -36.73 12.26
C LEU A 553 -1.19 -37.71 12.40
N VAL A 554 -2.12 -37.74 11.45
CA VAL A 554 -3.27 -38.65 11.48
C VAL A 554 -2.81 -40.11 11.38
N SER A 555 -1.85 -40.41 10.49
CA SER A 555 -1.33 -41.78 10.32
C SER A 555 -0.66 -42.33 11.59
N ALA A 556 -0.17 -41.47 12.48
CA ALA A 556 0.41 -41.90 13.75
C ALA A 556 -0.63 -42.46 14.73
N GLN A 557 -1.92 -42.13 14.53
CA GLN A 557 -3.02 -42.56 15.39
C GLN A 557 -3.95 -43.59 14.74
N VAL A 558 -3.75 -43.91 13.46
CA VAL A 558 -4.56 -44.87 12.69
C VAL A 558 -3.76 -46.15 12.44
N GLY A 559 -4.37 -47.30 12.75
CA GLY A 559 -3.73 -48.61 12.54
C GLY A 559 -3.70 -49.07 11.08
N ALA A 560 -3.13 -50.26 10.85
CA ALA A 560 -3.09 -50.88 9.52
C ALA A 560 -4.48 -51.37 9.02
N GLY A 561 -5.44 -51.54 9.92
CA GLY A 561 -6.87 -51.74 9.64
C GLY A 561 -7.71 -50.65 10.34
N PRO A 562 -9.05 -50.72 10.35
CA PRO A 562 -9.88 -49.72 11.00
C PRO A 562 -9.68 -49.79 12.52
N SER A 563 -8.75 -48.98 13.03
CA SER A 563 -8.49 -48.82 14.45
C SER A 563 -7.90 -47.44 14.74
N LEU A 564 -8.20 -46.92 15.93
CA LEU A 564 -7.76 -45.62 16.42
C LEU A 564 -7.00 -45.80 17.73
N ALA A 565 -5.81 -45.22 17.83
CA ALA A 565 -4.94 -45.33 19.00
C ALA A 565 -5.64 -44.78 20.26
N GLY A 566 -5.74 -45.59 21.32
CA GLY A 566 -6.32 -45.16 22.60
C GLY A 566 -7.80 -44.77 22.57
N TYR A 567 -8.53 -45.07 21.49
CA TYR A 567 -9.96 -44.79 21.38
C TYR A 567 -10.80 -45.95 21.94
N ASP A 568 -11.67 -45.66 22.90
CA ASP A 568 -12.68 -46.59 23.41
C ASP A 568 -14.09 -46.06 23.13
N PRO A 569 -14.87 -46.68 22.23
CA PRO A 569 -16.23 -46.24 21.92
C PRO A 569 -17.20 -46.37 23.10
N ASN A 570 -16.87 -47.15 24.13
CA ASN A 570 -17.72 -47.32 25.32
C ASN A 570 -17.65 -46.13 26.29
N GLU A 571 -16.67 -45.23 26.13
CA GLU A 571 -16.65 -43.97 26.88
C GLU A 571 -17.77 -43.01 26.43
N TYR A 572 -18.32 -43.23 25.23
CA TYR A 572 -19.27 -42.34 24.56
C TYR A 572 -18.87 -40.88 24.70
N ASN A 573 -17.60 -40.60 24.41
CA ASN A 573 -17.02 -39.27 24.53
C ASN A 573 -17.19 -38.55 23.19
N ILE A 574 -18.08 -37.55 23.12
CA ILE A 574 -18.36 -36.85 21.86
C ILE A 574 -17.14 -36.09 21.34
N ASP A 575 -16.20 -35.72 22.22
CA ASP A 575 -14.99 -34.98 21.84
C ASP A 575 -14.16 -35.76 20.82
N ASN A 576 -14.06 -37.07 20.99
CA ASN A 576 -13.23 -37.93 20.14
C ASN A 576 -13.75 -38.03 18.69
N ILE A 577 -14.92 -37.47 18.40
CA ILE A 577 -15.53 -37.50 17.06
C ILE A 577 -14.93 -36.43 16.13
N LEU A 578 -14.51 -35.27 16.64
CA LEU A 578 -14.06 -34.12 15.83
C LEU A 578 -12.96 -34.52 14.84
N SER A 579 -11.94 -35.23 15.34
CA SER A 579 -10.74 -35.63 14.60
C SER A 579 -11.08 -36.53 13.40
N GLY A 580 -12.26 -37.16 13.41
CA GLY A 580 -12.77 -37.97 12.30
C GLY A 580 -12.94 -37.17 11.00
N ARG A 581 -13.11 -35.85 11.08
CA ARG A 581 -13.18 -35.00 9.88
C ARG A 581 -11.92 -35.09 9.04
N ALA A 582 -10.76 -35.28 9.66
CA ALA A 582 -9.50 -35.45 8.97
C ALA A 582 -9.49 -36.73 8.11
N LEU A 583 -10.09 -37.81 8.60
CA LEU A 583 -10.21 -39.07 7.87
C LEU A 583 -11.09 -38.90 6.62
N LEU A 584 -12.20 -38.16 6.75
CA LEU A 584 -13.07 -37.84 5.62
C LEU A 584 -12.34 -37.02 4.56
N TYR A 585 -11.50 -36.08 4.98
CA TYR A 585 -10.71 -35.27 4.07
C TYR A 585 -9.58 -36.07 3.40
N LEU A 586 -8.84 -36.89 4.15
CA LEU A 586 -7.80 -37.75 3.59
C LEU A 586 -8.38 -38.73 2.57
N HIS A 587 -9.55 -39.31 2.84
CA HIS A 587 -10.29 -40.10 1.83
C HIS A 587 -10.58 -39.28 0.56
N GLU A 588 -11.02 -38.03 0.69
CA GLU A 588 -11.31 -37.13 -0.45
C GLU A 588 -10.10 -36.93 -1.35
N VAL A 589 -8.93 -36.68 -0.74
CA VAL A 589 -7.73 -36.26 -1.49
C VAL A 589 -6.83 -37.42 -1.90
N THR A 590 -6.87 -38.57 -1.19
CA THR A 590 -6.05 -39.75 -1.54
C THR A 590 -6.84 -40.87 -2.21
N GLY A 591 -8.16 -40.93 -2.01
CA GLY A 591 -9.01 -42.02 -2.51
C GLY A 591 -8.84 -43.36 -1.79
N GLU A 592 -8.06 -43.42 -0.70
CA GLU A 592 -7.82 -44.67 0.04
C GLU A 592 -8.99 -45.01 0.97
N GLY A 593 -9.63 -46.17 0.74
CA GLY A 593 -10.80 -46.63 1.50
C GLY A 593 -10.58 -46.77 3.01
N ARG A 594 -9.34 -47.08 3.45
CA ARG A 594 -9.00 -47.25 4.87
C ARG A 594 -9.39 -46.06 5.75
N TRP A 595 -9.35 -44.84 5.19
CA TRP A 595 -9.70 -43.63 5.93
C TRP A 595 -11.20 -43.59 6.23
N LEU A 596 -12.02 -43.93 5.25
CA LEU A 596 -13.48 -43.98 5.40
C LEU A 596 -13.91 -45.15 6.29
N ASP A 597 -13.27 -46.31 6.16
CA ASP A 597 -13.50 -47.48 7.02
C ASP A 597 -13.19 -47.15 8.49
N THR A 598 -12.09 -46.45 8.75
CA THR A 598 -11.72 -46.01 10.10
C THR A 598 -12.68 -44.96 10.64
N ALA A 599 -13.15 -44.03 9.79
CA ALA A 599 -14.19 -43.07 10.17
C ALA A 599 -15.52 -43.75 10.56
N GLY A 600 -15.79 -44.95 10.01
CA GLY A 600 -16.95 -45.78 10.39
C GLY A 600 -17.02 -46.08 11.88
N LEU A 601 -15.89 -46.30 12.55
CA LEU A 601 -15.83 -46.57 14.00
C LEU A 601 -16.43 -45.43 14.86
N LEU A 602 -16.27 -44.19 14.38
CA LEU A 602 -16.80 -43.01 15.06
C LEU A 602 -18.32 -42.91 14.86
N VAL A 603 -18.80 -43.26 13.66
CA VAL A 603 -20.24 -43.32 13.35
C VAL A 603 -20.93 -44.45 14.10
N ASP A 604 -20.26 -45.59 14.29
CA ASP A 604 -20.77 -46.70 15.09
C ASP A 604 -20.99 -46.29 16.55
N GLN A 605 -20.07 -45.49 17.14
CA GLN A 605 -20.31 -44.89 18.46
C GLN A 605 -21.56 -43.99 18.43
N LEU A 606 -21.67 -43.09 17.44
CA LEU A 606 -22.81 -42.16 17.31
C LEU A 606 -24.16 -42.87 17.18
N ALA A 607 -24.19 -44.08 16.60
CA ALA A 607 -25.40 -44.88 16.46
C ALA A 607 -25.97 -45.35 17.81
N THR A 608 -25.11 -45.62 18.79
CA THR A 608 -25.51 -46.06 20.14
C THR A 608 -25.24 -45.04 21.24
N HIS A 609 -24.79 -43.84 20.87
CA HIS A 609 -24.42 -42.79 21.82
C HIS A 609 -25.64 -42.35 22.65
N PRO A 610 -25.56 -42.32 24.00
CA PRO A 610 -26.66 -41.93 24.87
C PRO A 610 -27.20 -40.54 24.54
N ARG A 611 -28.53 -40.38 24.63
CA ARG A 611 -29.21 -39.12 24.30
C ARG A 611 -30.07 -38.61 25.45
N THR A 612 -30.26 -37.30 25.48
CA THR A 612 -31.28 -36.64 26.31
C THR A 612 -32.68 -37.07 25.88
N ARG A 613 -33.70 -36.76 26.69
CA ARG A 613 -35.11 -36.98 26.32
C ARG A 613 -35.48 -36.20 25.06
N SER A 614 -34.87 -35.03 24.87
CA SER A 614 -35.01 -34.19 23.67
C SER A 614 -34.23 -34.72 22.46
N GLY A 615 -33.51 -35.84 22.60
CA GLY A 615 -32.86 -36.55 21.49
C GLY A 615 -31.47 -36.04 21.10
N VAL A 616 -30.84 -35.22 21.95
CA VAL A 616 -29.48 -34.70 21.72
C VAL A 616 -28.45 -35.58 22.42
N TYR A 617 -27.30 -35.83 21.81
CA TYR A 617 -26.22 -36.60 22.42
C TYR A 617 -25.81 -36.03 23.78
N TRP A 618 -25.64 -36.93 24.75
CA TRP A 618 -24.91 -36.60 25.97
C TRP A 618 -23.49 -36.21 25.61
N HIS A 619 -22.95 -35.20 26.28
CA HIS A 619 -21.59 -34.76 26.02
C HIS A 619 -20.60 -35.92 26.25
N LYS A 620 -20.75 -36.67 27.35
CA LYS A 620 -20.01 -37.92 27.63
C LYS A 620 -20.86 -38.89 28.45
N LEU A 621 -20.53 -40.19 28.46
CA LEU A 621 -21.18 -41.15 29.36
C LEU A 621 -21.12 -40.71 30.83
N ARG A 622 -19.97 -40.14 31.25
CA ARG A 622 -19.76 -39.61 32.61
C ARG A 622 -20.53 -38.31 32.91
N TYR A 623 -21.13 -37.68 31.90
CA TYR A 623 -21.93 -36.45 32.01
C TYR A 623 -23.38 -36.74 31.57
N PRO A 624 -24.12 -37.56 32.33
CA PRO A 624 -25.45 -37.97 31.92
C PRO A 624 -26.40 -36.77 31.84
N TRP A 625 -27.27 -36.78 30.83
CA TRP A 625 -28.28 -35.76 30.53
C TRP A 625 -27.76 -34.37 30.14
N GLN A 626 -26.43 -34.22 30.01
CA GLN A 626 -25.81 -32.93 29.74
C GLN A 626 -25.50 -32.75 28.26
N VAL A 627 -25.84 -31.58 27.72
CA VAL A 627 -25.45 -31.13 26.38
C VAL A 627 -24.59 -29.88 26.54
N TRP A 628 -23.41 -29.89 25.92
CA TRP A 628 -22.47 -28.76 25.95
C TRP A 628 -22.30 -28.23 24.52
N LEU A 629 -22.15 -26.92 24.35
CA LEU A 629 -21.97 -26.29 23.03
C LEU A 629 -20.78 -26.88 22.27
N ASP A 630 -19.70 -27.21 22.99
CA ASP A 630 -18.51 -27.89 22.50
C ASP A 630 -18.88 -29.11 21.66
N GLY A 631 -19.73 -29.99 22.21
CA GLY A 631 -20.13 -31.25 21.59
C GLY A 631 -20.86 -31.09 20.26
N LEU A 632 -21.48 -29.93 20.01
CA LEU A 632 -22.11 -29.64 18.71
C LEU A 632 -21.06 -29.50 17.60
N TYR A 633 -19.92 -28.88 17.89
CA TYR A 633 -18.81 -28.83 16.93
C TYR A 633 -18.10 -30.17 16.79
N MET A 634 -17.97 -30.92 17.89
CA MET A 634 -17.25 -32.20 17.86
C MET A 634 -18.00 -33.26 17.04
N GLY A 635 -19.33 -33.33 17.16
CA GLY A 635 -20.13 -34.37 16.54
C GLY A 635 -20.77 -33.97 15.20
N ALA A 636 -21.54 -32.88 15.16
CA ALA A 636 -22.49 -32.63 14.08
C ALA A 636 -21.83 -32.41 12.71
N PRO A 637 -20.77 -31.58 12.55
CA PRO A 637 -20.09 -31.43 11.26
C PRO A 637 -19.48 -32.74 10.75
N PHE A 638 -18.96 -33.60 11.63
CA PHE A 638 -18.46 -34.92 11.23
C PHE A 638 -19.60 -35.84 10.74
N GLN A 639 -20.68 -35.94 11.51
CA GLN A 639 -21.83 -36.78 11.17
C GLN A 639 -22.45 -36.38 9.83
N VAL A 640 -22.62 -35.08 9.59
CA VAL A 640 -23.08 -34.55 8.29
C VAL A 640 -22.09 -34.90 7.18
N GLY A 641 -20.79 -34.64 7.40
CA GLY A 641 -19.75 -34.92 6.40
C GLY A 641 -19.69 -36.41 6.02
N TYR A 642 -19.82 -37.31 6.99
CA TYR A 642 -19.87 -38.75 6.74
C TYR A 642 -21.15 -39.14 6.01
N GLY A 643 -22.31 -38.63 6.45
CA GLY A 643 -23.61 -38.90 5.85
C GLY A 643 -23.67 -38.50 4.38
N LEU A 644 -23.16 -37.31 4.03
CA LEU A 644 -23.09 -36.84 2.64
C LEU A 644 -22.20 -37.73 1.77
N ARG A 645 -21.04 -38.17 2.29
CA ARG A 645 -20.10 -39.03 1.53
C ARG A 645 -20.62 -40.46 1.33
N THR A 646 -21.47 -40.95 2.22
CA THR A 646 -22.00 -42.32 2.20
C THR A 646 -23.44 -42.41 1.72
N GLY A 647 -24.07 -41.28 1.36
CA GLY A 647 -25.48 -41.23 0.93
C GLY A 647 -26.49 -41.48 2.07
N ARG A 648 -26.09 -41.32 3.32
CA ARG A 648 -26.90 -41.52 4.52
C ARG A 648 -27.56 -40.22 4.96
N ALA A 649 -28.66 -39.87 4.29
CA ALA A 649 -29.44 -38.64 4.58
C ALA A 649 -29.98 -38.59 6.02
N ASP A 650 -30.27 -39.76 6.62
CA ASP A 650 -30.73 -39.88 8.01
C ASP A 650 -29.72 -39.33 9.02
N LEU A 651 -28.42 -39.50 8.77
CA LEU A 651 -27.36 -38.94 9.61
C LEU A 651 -27.33 -37.41 9.52
N VAL A 652 -27.56 -36.85 8.33
CA VAL A 652 -27.58 -35.40 8.09
C VAL A 652 -28.78 -34.77 8.80
N GLU A 653 -29.98 -35.35 8.62
CA GLU A 653 -31.21 -34.87 9.25
C GLU A 653 -31.14 -34.96 10.77
N ASP A 654 -30.60 -36.05 11.32
CA ASP A 654 -30.43 -36.22 12.75
C ASP A 654 -29.48 -35.16 13.33
N ALA A 655 -28.32 -34.94 12.71
CA ALA A 655 -27.36 -33.94 13.18
C ALA A 655 -27.97 -32.52 13.19
N LEU A 656 -28.67 -32.12 12.13
CA LEU A 656 -29.32 -30.81 12.06
C LEU A 656 -30.44 -30.66 13.10
N ARG A 657 -31.22 -31.72 13.34
CA ARG A 657 -32.25 -31.75 14.39
C ARG A 657 -31.63 -31.59 15.77
N GLN A 658 -30.55 -32.32 16.06
CA GLN A 658 -29.85 -32.22 17.33
C GLN A 658 -29.32 -30.81 17.58
N VAL A 659 -28.70 -30.18 16.57
CA VAL A 659 -28.22 -28.79 16.67
C VAL A 659 -29.39 -27.83 16.90
N ALA A 660 -30.50 -27.96 16.16
CA ALA A 660 -31.67 -27.12 16.35
C ALA A 660 -32.23 -27.23 17.78
N THR A 661 -32.42 -28.45 18.28
CA THR A 661 -32.90 -28.71 19.64
C THR A 661 -31.93 -28.16 20.69
N ALA A 662 -30.62 -28.34 20.51
CA ALA A 662 -29.61 -27.85 21.44
C ALA A 662 -29.59 -26.31 21.52
N LEU A 663 -29.75 -25.62 20.39
CA LEU A 663 -29.91 -24.16 20.36
C LEU A 663 -31.13 -23.73 21.18
N ASP A 664 -32.27 -24.41 21.01
CA ASP A 664 -33.49 -24.06 21.75
C ASP A 664 -33.32 -24.30 23.27
N MET A 665 -32.59 -25.35 23.67
CA MET A 665 -32.32 -25.64 25.09
C MET A 665 -31.36 -24.65 25.76
N MET A 666 -30.39 -24.11 25.01
CA MET A 666 -29.29 -23.30 25.56
C MET A 666 -29.41 -21.80 25.30
N HIS A 667 -30.39 -21.35 24.52
CA HIS A 667 -30.59 -19.93 24.25
C HIS A 667 -30.94 -19.16 25.54
N VAL A 668 -30.25 -18.04 25.75
CA VAL A 668 -30.47 -17.10 26.87
C VAL A 668 -31.07 -15.82 26.29
N PRO A 669 -32.40 -15.61 26.38
CA PRO A 669 -33.08 -14.49 25.72
C PRO A 669 -32.56 -13.11 26.12
N GLU A 670 -32.11 -12.96 27.36
CA GLU A 670 -31.68 -11.68 27.94
C GLU A 670 -30.43 -11.14 27.25
N THR A 671 -29.49 -12.03 26.91
CA THR A 671 -28.22 -11.68 26.27
C THR A 671 -28.25 -11.93 24.75
N GLY A 672 -29.17 -12.76 24.27
CA GLY A 672 -29.18 -13.26 22.89
C GLY A 672 -28.03 -14.23 22.59
N LEU A 673 -27.33 -14.71 23.64
CA LEU A 673 -26.26 -15.70 23.56
C LEU A 673 -26.77 -17.08 23.99
N TYR A 674 -25.85 -18.03 24.11
CA TYR A 674 -26.14 -19.40 24.52
C TYR A 674 -25.32 -19.75 25.77
N ALA A 675 -25.93 -20.47 26.71
CA ALA A 675 -25.25 -21.04 27.86
C ALA A 675 -24.22 -22.09 27.39
N HIS A 676 -23.09 -22.23 28.10
CA HIS A 676 -22.07 -23.24 27.76
C HIS A 676 -22.66 -24.66 27.77
N ALA A 677 -23.47 -24.99 28.78
CA ALA A 677 -24.11 -26.28 28.87
C ALA A 677 -25.52 -26.22 29.45
N VAL A 678 -26.27 -27.29 29.23
CA VAL A 678 -27.55 -27.59 29.86
C VAL A 678 -27.55 -29.01 30.40
N ASP A 679 -28.00 -29.19 31.64
CA ASP A 679 -28.37 -30.50 32.20
C ASP A 679 -29.89 -30.64 32.12
N GLU A 680 -30.38 -31.43 31.17
CA GLU A 680 -31.83 -31.63 30.98
C GLU A 680 -32.49 -32.28 32.21
N ALA A 681 -31.74 -33.06 32.99
CA ALA A 681 -32.25 -33.67 34.21
C ALA A 681 -32.18 -32.72 35.42
N ARG A 682 -31.45 -31.58 35.31
CA ARG A 682 -31.27 -30.55 36.35
C ARG A 682 -30.79 -31.12 37.68
N LYS A 683 -29.86 -32.07 37.60
CA LYS A 683 -29.28 -32.75 38.77
C LYS A 683 -27.90 -32.22 39.13
N GLN A 684 -27.21 -31.56 38.20
CA GLN A 684 -25.92 -30.97 38.49
C GLN A 684 -26.07 -29.69 39.34
N PRO A 685 -25.23 -29.52 40.39
CA PRO A 685 -25.21 -28.29 41.19
C PRO A 685 -24.98 -26.98 40.43
N TRP A 686 -24.29 -27.01 39.28
CA TRP A 686 -24.12 -25.82 38.43
C TRP A 686 -25.35 -25.49 37.58
N ALA A 687 -26.30 -26.43 37.45
CA ALA A 687 -27.43 -26.29 36.54
C ALA A 687 -28.53 -25.46 37.21
N ASP A 688 -29.00 -24.43 36.49
CA ASP A 688 -30.14 -23.64 36.94
C ASP A 688 -31.38 -24.53 37.17
N PRO A 689 -32.10 -24.41 38.31
CA PRO A 689 -33.23 -25.29 38.63
C PRO A 689 -34.41 -25.22 37.63
N GLU A 690 -34.57 -24.11 36.92
CA GLU A 690 -35.70 -23.87 36.01
C GLU A 690 -35.36 -24.20 34.55
N THR A 691 -34.16 -23.87 34.11
CA THR A 691 -33.71 -23.99 32.72
C THR A 691 -32.73 -25.14 32.52
N GLY A 692 -32.02 -25.55 33.56
CA GLY A 692 -30.92 -26.51 33.51
C GLY A 692 -29.61 -25.92 32.96
N GLN A 693 -29.58 -24.63 32.65
CA GLN A 693 -28.45 -23.97 31.99
C GLN A 693 -27.30 -23.65 32.96
N SER A 694 -26.07 -23.62 32.45
CA SER A 694 -24.90 -23.12 33.17
C SER A 694 -24.91 -21.58 33.28
N PRO A 695 -24.37 -20.98 34.34
CA PRO A 695 -24.66 -19.57 34.67
C PRO A 695 -23.84 -18.50 33.93
N ALA A 696 -22.75 -18.84 33.23
CA ALA A 696 -21.93 -17.85 32.50
C ALA A 696 -21.73 -18.18 31.02
N HIS A 697 -21.53 -17.13 30.21
CA HIS A 697 -21.24 -17.23 28.78
C HIS A 697 -19.74 -17.35 28.52
N TRP A 698 -19.28 -18.59 28.46
CA TRP A 698 -17.89 -18.88 28.12
C TRP A 698 -17.61 -18.69 26.63
N ALA A 699 -16.62 -17.87 26.31
CA ALA A 699 -16.36 -17.44 24.93
C ALA A 699 -15.98 -18.60 24.01
N ARG A 700 -15.13 -19.54 24.44
CA ARG A 700 -14.75 -20.67 23.58
C ARG A 700 -15.93 -21.63 23.31
N ALA A 701 -16.86 -21.80 24.25
CA ALA A 701 -18.08 -22.57 24.02
C ALA A 701 -18.92 -21.97 22.87
N LEU A 702 -19.09 -20.65 22.90
CA LEU A 702 -19.75 -19.90 21.81
C LEU A 702 -18.94 -19.94 20.51
N GLY A 703 -17.61 -19.95 20.61
CA GLY A 703 -16.69 -20.14 19.48
C GLY A 703 -16.94 -21.47 18.78
N TRP A 704 -16.99 -22.57 19.53
CA TRP A 704 -17.33 -23.89 18.98
C TRP A 704 -18.69 -23.89 18.28
N LEU A 705 -19.71 -23.32 18.92
CA LEU A 705 -21.03 -23.21 18.31
C LEU A 705 -20.99 -22.42 16.99
N ALA A 706 -20.34 -21.25 16.99
CA ALA A 706 -20.24 -20.40 15.81
C ALA A 706 -19.55 -21.13 14.65
N MET A 707 -18.45 -21.84 14.92
CA MET A 707 -17.76 -22.65 13.92
C MET A 707 -18.62 -23.82 13.42
N ALA A 708 -19.34 -24.50 14.31
CA ALA A 708 -20.24 -25.59 13.93
C ALA A 708 -21.31 -25.11 12.95
N LEU A 709 -21.92 -23.96 13.23
CA LEU A 709 -22.99 -23.41 12.40
C LEU A 709 -22.51 -22.99 11.00
N VAL A 710 -21.35 -22.34 10.88
CA VAL A 710 -20.84 -21.95 9.56
C VAL A 710 -20.35 -23.15 8.76
N ASP A 711 -19.73 -24.14 9.40
CA ASP A 711 -19.29 -25.38 8.74
C ASP A 711 -20.49 -26.21 8.28
N LEU A 712 -21.54 -26.33 9.10
CA LEU A 712 -22.78 -26.99 8.70
C LEU A 712 -23.44 -26.27 7.52
N ALA A 713 -23.48 -24.93 7.53
CA ALA A 713 -24.02 -24.14 6.44
C ALA A 713 -23.26 -24.35 5.12
N GLU A 714 -21.94 -24.46 5.18
CA GLU A 714 -21.09 -24.81 4.04
C GLU A 714 -21.38 -26.23 3.54
N LEU A 715 -21.50 -27.21 4.45
CA LEU A 715 -21.70 -28.62 4.11
C LEU A 715 -23.07 -28.93 3.49
N VAL A 716 -24.17 -28.40 4.04
CA VAL A 716 -25.54 -28.74 3.58
C VAL A 716 -26.12 -27.71 2.60
N GLY A 717 -25.40 -26.61 2.37
CA GLY A 717 -25.82 -25.51 1.53
C GLY A 717 -27.04 -24.72 2.05
N PRO A 718 -27.45 -23.66 1.34
CA PRO A 718 -28.49 -22.74 1.83
C PRO A 718 -29.84 -23.39 2.10
N ALA A 719 -30.23 -24.38 1.29
CA ALA A 719 -31.52 -25.06 1.42
C ALA A 719 -31.56 -25.97 2.66
N GLY A 720 -30.53 -26.80 2.85
CA GLY A 720 -30.43 -27.66 4.04
C GLY A 720 -30.26 -26.87 5.33
N PHE A 721 -29.62 -25.70 5.26
CA PHE A 721 -29.33 -24.87 6.44
C PHE A 721 -30.44 -23.86 6.78
N ALA A 722 -31.46 -23.71 5.93
CA ALA A 722 -32.52 -22.72 6.12
C ALA A 722 -33.15 -22.70 7.53
N PRO A 723 -33.40 -23.84 8.21
CA PRO A 723 -33.96 -23.85 9.57
C PRO A 723 -33.05 -23.24 10.65
N LEU A 724 -31.73 -23.21 10.42
CA LEU A 724 -30.74 -22.69 11.38
C LEU A 724 -30.30 -21.25 11.04
N LYS A 725 -30.45 -20.83 9.77
CA LYS A 725 -29.97 -19.54 9.25
C LYS A 725 -30.27 -18.35 10.15
N GLY A 726 -31.52 -18.18 10.60
CA GLY A 726 -31.94 -17.02 11.40
C GLY A 726 -31.18 -16.93 12.73
N ARG A 727 -31.11 -18.04 13.47
CA ARG A 727 -30.39 -18.14 14.75
C ARG A 727 -28.89 -17.93 14.57
N THR A 728 -28.31 -18.48 13.50
CA THR A 728 -26.88 -18.28 13.16
C THR A 728 -26.57 -16.82 12.87
N THR A 729 -27.38 -16.16 12.04
CA THR A 729 -27.20 -14.72 11.73
C THR A 729 -27.30 -13.86 13.00
N GLN A 730 -28.21 -14.19 13.90
CA GLN A 730 -28.34 -13.47 15.17
C GLN A 730 -27.12 -13.68 16.07
N LEU A 731 -26.63 -14.91 16.21
CA LEU A 731 -25.43 -15.22 16.99
C LEU A 731 -24.20 -14.50 16.45
N LEU A 732 -23.94 -14.55 15.14
CA LEU A 732 -22.79 -13.86 14.54
C LEU A 732 -22.85 -12.34 14.73
N LYS A 733 -24.06 -11.74 14.70
CA LYS A 733 -24.25 -10.33 15.02
C LYS A 733 -23.96 -10.03 16.50
N ALA A 734 -24.44 -10.87 17.42
CA ALA A 734 -24.19 -10.71 18.85
C ALA A 734 -22.69 -10.83 19.18
N ILE A 735 -22.01 -11.83 18.62
CA ILE A 735 -20.55 -11.99 18.73
C ILE A 735 -19.85 -10.74 18.18
N ALA A 736 -20.17 -10.31 16.95
CA ALA A 736 -19.53 -9.13 16.37
C ALA A 736 -19.72 -7.84 17.20
N ALA A 737 -20.88 -7.69 17.86
CA ALA A 737 -21.17 -6.55 18.72
C ALA A 737 -20.35 -6.54 20.03
N LEU A 738 -19.91 -7.71 20.50
CA LEU A 738 -19.10 -7.85 21.71
C LEU A 738 -17.58 -7.74 21.45
N ARG A 739 -17.17 -7.44 20.22
CA ARG A 739 -15.77 -7.26 19.86
C ARG A 739 -15.19 -6.01 20.53
N ARG A 740 -14.04 -6.16 21.18
CA ARG A 740 -13.32 -5.04 21.81
C ARG A 740 -12.59 -4.16 20.78
N PRO A 741 -12.16 -2.95 21.17
CA PRO A 741 -11.36 -2.07 20.30
C PRO A 741 -10.03 -2.66 19.83
N ASP A 742 -9.44 -3.57 20.61
CA ASP A 742 -8.22 -4.33 20.25
C ASP A 742 -8.49 -5.48 19.26
N GLY A 743 -9.76 -5.69 18.87
CA GLY A 743 -10.16 -6.72 17.91
C GLY A 743 -10.43 -8.09 18.51
N LEU A 744 -10.29 -8.26 19.84
CA LEU A 744 -10.44 -9.55 20.54
C LEU A 744 -11.74 -9.65 21.36
N TRP A 745 -11.99 -10.83 21.92
CA TRP A 745 -13.14 -11.13 22.79
C TRP A 745 -12.70 -11.61 24.17
N LEU A 746 -13.50 -11.29 25.18
CA LEU A 746 -13.23 -11.67 26.58
C LEU A 746 -13.53 -13.15 26.84
N GLN A 747 -12.82 -13.77 27.78
CA GLN A 747 -13.05 -15.15 28.26
C GLN A 747 -14.50 -15.37 28.74
N VAL A 748 -15.02 -14.44 29.54
CA VAL A 748 -16.46 -14.34 29.84
C VAL A 748 -17.00 -13.19 28.99
N ILE A 749 -17.64 -13.53 27.88
CA ILE A 749 -17.75 -12.65 26.70
C ILE A 749 -18.61 -11.40 26.94
N ASP A 750 -19.60 -11.51 27.82
CA ASP A 750 -20.64 -10.50 28.09
C ASP A 750 -20.41 -9.74 29.40
N ARG A 751 -19.27 -9.95 30.07
CA ARG A 751 -18.95 -9.35 31.36
C ARG A 751 -17.67 -8.49 31.29
N PRO A 752 -17.70 -7.35 30.60
CA PRO A 752 -16.53 -6.45 30.49
C PRO A 752 -16.11 -5.84 31.83
N ASP A 753 -17.04 -5.71 32.77
CA ASP A 753 -16.79 -5.13 34.10
C ASP A 753 -16.33 -6.17 35.14
N LEU A 754 -16.13 -7.43 34.74
CA LEU A 754 -15.68 -8.48 35.64
C LEU A 754 -14.18 -8.35 35.89
N ASP A 755 -13.80 -8.20 37.16
CA ASP A 755 -12.39 -8.08 37.56
C ASP A 755 -11.59 -9.34 37.18
N GLY A 756 -10.39 -9.12 36.62
CA GLY A 756 -9.53 -10.21 36.13
C GLY A 756 -9.95 -10.86 34.80
N ASN A 757 -11.05 -10.41 34.17
CA ASN A 757 -11.43 -10.88 32.83
C ASN A 757 -10.38 -10.46 31.79
N TYR A 758 -10.22 -11.25 30.74
CA TYR A 758 -9.11 -11.09 29.80
C TYR A 758 -9.50 -11.43 28.37
N PRO A 759 -8.88 -10.80 27.35
CA PRO A 759 -9.01 -11.21 25.96
C PRO A 759 -8.51 -12.65 25.80
N GLU A 760 -9.36 -13.54 25.30
CA GLU A 760 -9.03 -14.96 25.16
C GLU A 760 -8.81 -15.31 23.69
N SER A 761 -7.62 -15.86 23.41
CA SER A 761 -7.11 -15.97 22.04
C SER A 761 -7.79 -17.06 21.23
N SER A 762 -8.14 -18.20 21.83
CA SER A 762 -8.76 -19.30 21.09
C SER A 762 -10.17 -18.95 20.61
N ALA A 763 -11.01 -18.41 21.48
CA ALA A 763 -12.35 -17.94 21.16
C ALA A 763 -12.30 -16.82 20.12
N SER A 764 -11.36 -15.87 20.27
CA SER A 764 -11.17 -14.79 19.29
C SER A 764 -10.85 -15.34 17.90
N ALA A 765 -9.97 -16.34 17.80
CA ALA A 765 -9.66 -16.99 16.52
C ALA A 765 -10.88 -17.73 15.92
N MET A 766 -11.66 -18.42 16.75
CA MET A 766 -12.90 -19.09 16.33
C MET A 766 -13.95 -18.09 15.82
N PHE A 767 -14.11 -16.95 16.50
CA PHE A 767 -15.04 -15.90 16.09
C PHE A 767 -14.61 -15.25 14.78
N VAL A 768 -13.32 -14.93 14.61
CA VAL A 768 -12.83 -14.39 13.34
C VAL A 768 -13.05 -15.40 12.20
N TYR A 769 -12.75 -16.68 12.39
CA TYR A 769 -13.06 -17.71 11.40
C TYR A 769 -14.56 -17.73 11.04
N ALA A 770 -15.43 -17.77 12.05
CA ALA A 770 -16.87 -17.82 11.84
C ALA A 770 -17.44 -16.56 11.18
N LEU A 771 -16.90 -15.38 11.49
CA LEU A 771 -17.31 -14.12 10.86
C LEU A 771 -16.84 -14.05 9.40
N LEU A 772 -15.62 -14.47 9.10
CA LEU A 772 -15.09 -14.53 7.73
C LEU A 772 -15.90 -15.50 6.87
N LYS A 773 -16.08 -16.76 7.32
CA LYS A 773 -16.92 -17.74 6.61
C LYS A 773 -18.39 -17.30 6.55
N GLY A 774 -18.92 -16.76 7.64
CA GLY A 774 -20.28 -16.25 7.72
C GLY A 774 -20.55 -15.13 6.71
N ARG A 775 -19.57 -14.27 6.43
CA ARG A 775 -19.67 -13.27 5.36
C ARG A 775 -19.72 -13.92 3.98
N THR A 776 -18.81 -14.85 3.71
CA THR A 776 -18.76 -15.60 2.43
C THR A 776 -20.06 -16.35 2.16
N LEU A 777 -20.69 -16.91 3.21
CA LEU A 777 -21.94 -17.66 3.14
C LEU A 777 -23.21 -16.77 3.18
N GLY A 778 -23.06 -15.44 3.28
CA GLY A 778 -24.19 -14.51 3.39
C GLY A 778 -25.00 -14.62 4.69
N LEU A 779 -24.37 -15.12 5.75
CA LEU A 779 -24.95 -15.26 7.10
C LEU A 779 -24.66 -14.05 7.99
N TRP A 780 -23.63 -13.27 7.68
CA TRP A 780 -23.27 -12.05 8.41
C TRP A 780 -22.89 -10.91 7.44
N PRO A 781 -23.59 -9.76 7.48
CA PRO A 781 -23.35 -8.65 6.55
C PRO A 781 -22.29 -7.65 7.02
N GLY A 782 -21.67 -7.86 8.18
CA GLY A 782 -20.72 -6.92 8.79
C GLY A 782 -19.35 -6.89 8.09
N ASP A 783 -18.55 -5.88 8.40
CA ASP A 783 -17.25 -5.66 7.78
C ASP A 783 -16.20 -6.69 8.22
N ALA A 784 -15.59 -7.36 7.24
CA ALA A 784 -14.56 -8.35 7.44
C ALA A 784 -13.15 -7.82 7.17
N GLU A 785 -13.02 -6.60 6.64
CA GLU A 785 -11.73 -5.99 6.33
C GLU A 785 -10.90 -5.84 7.63
N GLY A 786 -9.65 -6.35 7.60
CA GLY A 786 -8.72 -6.26 8.73
C GLY A 786 -8.98 -7.20 9.92
N LEU A 787 -10.05 -8.03 9.92
CA LEU A 787 -10.38 -8.92 11.04
C LEU A 787 -9.23 -9.86 11.41
N HIS A 788 -8.68 -10.57 10.43
CA HIS A 788 -7.61 -11.54 10.66
C HIS A 788 -6.30 -10.85 11.05
N THR A 789 -5.97 -9.73 10.40
CA THR A 789 -4.79 -8.93 10.75
C THR A 789 -4.80 -8.52 12.22
N GLN A 790 -5.92 -7.98 12.71
CA GLN A 790 -6.05 -7.53 14.10
C GLN A 790 -5.93 -8.71 15.07
N LEU A 791 -6.57 -9.85 14.75
CA LEU A 791 -6.41 -11.08 15.51
C LEU A 791 -4.93 -11.48 15.61
N ALA A 792 -4.25 -11.64 14.47
CA ALA A 792 -2.87 -12.10 14.44
C ALA A 792 -1.92 -11.18 15.22
N ALA A 793 -2.10 -9.85 15.10
CA ALA A 793 -1.32 -8.88 15.87
C ALA A 793 -1.61 -8.93 17.39
N GLY A 794 -2.82 -9.31 17.79
CA GLY A 794 -3.21 -9.39 19.19
C GLY A 794 -2.77 -10.69 19.89
N VAL A 795 -2.70 -11.80 19.14
CA VAL A 795 -2.55 -13.15 19.72
C VAL A 795 -1.21 -13.81 19.44
N VAL A 796 -0.45 -13.38 18.41
CA VAL A 796 0.86 -13.94 18.07
C VAL A 796 1.98 -12.97 18.48
N ARG A 797 3.02 -13.50 19.12
CA ARG A 797 4.16 -12.71 19.64
C ARG A 797 5.48 -13.44 19.43
N ASP A 798 6.57 -12.68 19.45
CA ASP A 798 7.93 -13.22 19.43
C ASP A 798 8.20 -14.05 20.70
N ARG A 799 8.67 -15.29 20.50
CA ARG A 799 9.10 -16.16 21.60
C ARG A 799 10.49 -15.76 22.10
N PRO A 800 10.74 -15.73 23.42
CA PRO A 800 12.09 -15.62 23.96
C PRO A 800 13.00 -16.76 23.45
N GLY A 801 14.02 -16.42 22.67
CA GLY A 801 14.93 -17.41 22.04
C GLY A 801 14.69 -17.65 20.54
N GLY A 802 13.73 -16.93 19.94
CA GLY A 802 13.46 -16.97 18.50
C GLY A 802 12.24 -17.82 18.14
N GLY A 803 11.56 -17.43 17.06
CA GLY A 803 10.28 -17.99 16.64
C GLY A 803 9.08 -17.20 17.17
N GLN A 804 7.89 -17.71 16.90
CA GLN A 804 6.61 -17.11 17.26
C GLN A 804 5.84 -18.04 18.20
N GLU A 805 4.99 -17.49 19.05
CA GLU A 805 4.03 -18.23 19.89
C GLU A 805 2.66 -17.54 19.89
N MET A 806 1.59 -18.34 20.01
CA MET A 806 0.24 -17.83 20.26
C MET A 806 -0.05 -17.86 21.76
N VAL A 807 -0.42 -16.72 22.34
CA VAL A 807 -0.51 -16.55 23.81
C VAL A 807 -1.95 -16.38 24.31
N GLU A 808 -2.14 -16.35 25.64
CA GLU A 808 -3.43 -16.08 26.30
C GLU A 808 -4.56 -17.06 25.91
N ILE A 809 -4.22 -18.33 25.72
CA ILE A 809 -5.20 -19.39 25.45
C ILE A 809 -5.66 -19.98 26.78
N CYS A 810 -6.97 -20.05 27.02
CA CYS A 810 -7.50 -20.80 28.15
C CYS A 810 -7.18 -22.31 27.96
N GLU A 811 -6.45 -22.93 28.87
CA GLU A 811 -5.97 -24.32 28.70
C GLU A 811 -7.12 -25.33 28.62
N VAL A 812 -8.03 -25.27 29.58
CA VAL A 812 -9.18 -26.16 29.69
C VAL A 812 -10.26 -25.48 30.54
N ALA A 813 -11.54 -25.68 30.21
CA ALA A 813 -12.65 -25.37 31.09
C ALA A 813 -13.75 -26.42 30.90
N GLY A 814 -14.61 -26.59 31.90
CA GLY A 814 -15.74 -27.51 31.85
C GLY A 814 -16.58 -27.44 33.11
N LEU A 815 -17.53 -28.36 33.27
CA LEU A 815 -18.50 -28.30 34.37
C LEU A 815 -18.53 -29.60 35.19
N GLY A 816 -18.91 -29.49 36.47
CA GLY A 816 -19.02 -30.62 37.39
C GLY A 816 -17.67 -31.13 37.92
N PRO A 817 -17.65 -32.30 38.58
CA PRO A 817 -16.47 -32.81 39.27
C PRO A 817 -15.38 -33.26 38.29
N PHE A 818 -14.14 -32.80 38.51
CA PHE A 818 -12.97 -33.24 37.75
C PHE A 818 -11.69 -33.09 38.59
N GLN A 819 -10.87 -34.15 38.64
CA GLN A 819 -9.57 -34.16 39.35
C GLN A 819 -9.59 -33.56 40.77
N GLY A 820 -10.63 -33.87 41.55
CA GLY A 820 -10.75 -33.40 42.94
C GLY A 820 -11.27 -31.96 43.11
N ARG A 821 -11.57 -31.26 42.02
CA ARG A 821 -12.20 -29.92 42.01
C ARG A 821 -13.64 -30.00 41.49
N TYR A 822 -14.55 -29.24 42.09
CA TYR A 822 -15.88 -29.02 41.53
C TYR A 822 -15.87 -27.74 40.69
N ARG A 823 -16.30 -27.83 39.43
CA ARG A 823 -16.34 -26.72 38.48
C ARG A 823 -17.79 -26.25 38.36
N ASP A 824 -18.09 -25.12 38.97
CA ASP A 824 -19.47 -24.64 39.19
C ASP A 824 -20.04 -23.81 38.03
N GLY A 825 -19.22 -23.48 37.03
CA GLY A 825 -19.67 -22.69 35.87
C GLY A 825 -19.87 -21.20 36.16
N SER A 826 -19.49 -20.72 37.35
CA SER A 826 -19.48 -19.29 37.65
C SER A 826 -18.50 -18.53 36.74
N ALA A 827 -18.70 -17.22 36.61
CA ALA A 827 -17.79 -16.39 35.83
C ALA A 827 -16.37 -16.41 36.43
N GLU A 828 -16.29 -16.39 37.76
CA GLU A 828 -15.05 -16.49 38.54
C GLU A 828 -14.34 -17.82 38.30
N TYR A 829 -15.08 -18.92 38.19
CA TYR A 829 -14.52 -20.22 37.81
C TYR A 829 -13.83 -20.16 36.43
N TYR A 830 -14.47 -19.60 35.40
CA TYR A 830 -13.85 -19.51 34.07
C TYR A 830 -12.59 -18.64 34.04
N LEU A 831 -12.48 -17.65 34.93
CA LEU A 831 -11.27 -16.82 35.06
C LEU A 831 -10.13 -17.52 35.83
N SER A 832 -10.45 -18.55 36.60
CA SER A 832 -9.47 -19.30 37.39
C SER A 832 -8.69 -20.34 36.60
N GLU A 833 -9.11 -20.65 35.37
CA GLU A 833 -8.43 -21.63 34.52
C GLU A 833 -7.11 -21.08 33.99
N ALA A 834 -6.15 -21.97 33.76
CA ALA A 834 -4.82 -21.59 33.35
C ALA A 834 -4.81 -20.94 31.95
N ARG A 835 -3.86 -20.03 31.75
CA ARG A 835 -3.57 -19.38 30.47
C ARG A 835 -2.24 -19.92 29.98
N VAL A 836 -2.25 -20.48 28.77
CA VAL A 836 -1.11 -21.15 28.17
C VAL A 836 -0.82 -20.58 26.79
N SER A 837 0.40 -20.81 26.32
CA SER A 837 0.80 -20.55 24.95
C SER A 837 0.69 -21.82 24.11
N ASP A 838 0.48 -21.67 22.81
CA ASP A 838 0.64 -22.72 21.80
C ASP A 838 -0.24 -23.98 22.02
N ASP A 839 -1.32 -23.86 22.77
CA ASP A 839 -2.29 -24.94 22.92
C ASP A 839 -3.08 -25.14 21.61
N ALA A 840 -3.28 -26.40 21.24
CA ALA A 840 -3.91 -26.79 20.00
C ALA A 840 -5.33 -26.23 19.81
N LYS A 841 -6.05 -25.96 20.91
CA LYS A 841 -7.39 -25.39 20.92
C LYS A 841 -7.40 -23.92 20.47
N GLY A 842 -6.26 -23.23 20.48
CA GLY A 842 -6.09 -21.88 19.93
C GLY A 842 -5.43 -21.86 18.56
N VAL A 843 -4.34 -22.62 18.39
CA VAL A 843 -3.56 -22.61 17.14
C VAL A 843 -4.34 -23.20 15.97
N GLY A 844 -5.11 -24.27 16.18
CA GLY A 844 -5.99 -24.85 15.15
C GLY A 844 -6.99 -23.81 14.58
N PRO A 845 -7.80 -23.16 15.43
CA PRO A 845 -8.67 -22.06 15.00
C PRO A 845 -7.93 -20.88 14.36
N LEU A 846 -6.71 -20.55 14.79
CA LEU A 846 -5.92 -19.49 14.14
C LEU A 846 -5.56 -19.88 12.70
N MET A 847 -5.14 -21.12 12.45
CA MET A 847 -4.92 -21.67 11.10
C MET A 847 -6.19 -21.59 10.25
N MET A 848 -7.35 -21.97 10.83
CA MET A 848 -8.65 -21.89 10.15
C MET A 848 -9.01 -20.45 9.77
N SER A 849 -8.81 -19.49 10.68
CA SER A 849 -9.08 -18.07 10.44
C SER A 849 -8.20 -17.48 9.34
N PHE A 850 -6.91 -17.86 9.30
CA PHE A 850 -5.97 -17.45 8.25
C PHE A 850 -6.38 -18.03 6.90
N ALA A 851 -6.73 -19.32 6.85
CA ALA A 851 -7.22 -19.95 5.63
C ALA A 851 -8.47 -19.25 5.07
N ALA A 852 -9.46 -18.95 5.92
CA ALA A 852 -10.67 -18.22 5.52
C ALA A 852 -10.36 -16.79 5.02
N HIS A 853 -9.36 -16.13 5.60
CA HIS A 853 -8.89 -14.81 5.15
C HIS A 853 -8.25 -14.88 3.74
N GLN A 854 -7.40 -15.89 3.50
CA GLN A 854 -6.78 -16.12 2.19
C GLN A 854 -7.82 -16.44 1.11
N GLU A 855 -8.87 -17.19 1.45
CA GLU A 855 -9.99 -17.47 0.54
C GLU A 855 -10.77 -16.19 0.17
N ALA A 856 -11.04 -15.32 1.15
CA ALA A 856 -11.76 -14.07 0.93
C ALA A 856 -10.98 -13.04 0.08
N GLY A 857 -9.64 -13.07 0.12
CA GLY A 857 -8.77 -12.21 -0.69
C GLY A 857 -8.67 -12.60 -2.16
N ARG A 858 -9.09 -13.82 -2.53
CA ARG A 858 -9.10 -14.30 -3.92
C ARG A 858 -10.42 -13.87 -4.57
N ARG A 859 -10.35 -13.14 -5.70
CA ARG A 859 -11.55 -12.85 -6.50
C ARG A 859 -12.26 -14.17 -6.81
N PRO A 860 -13.60 -14.24 -6.72
CA PRO A 860 -14.32 -15.45 -7.06
C PRO A 860 -13.89 -15.89 -8.46
N ARG A 861 -13.44 -17.14 -8.60
CA ARG A 861 -13.34 -17.74 -9.92
C ARG A 861 -14.74 -17.68 -10.49
N GLU A 862 -14.93 -16.93 -11.58
CA GLU A 862 -16.12 -17.07 -12.41
C GLU A 862 -16.28 -18.57 -12.65
N ALA A 863 -17.41 -19.12 -12.18
CA ALA A 863 -17.77 -20.48 -12.52
C ALA A 863 -17.76 -20.55 -14.04
N VAL A 864 -16.79 -21.27 -14.60
CA VAL A 864 -16.82 -21.69 -15.99
C VAL A 864 -18.05 -22.56 -16.10
N ALA A 865 -19.15 -21.95 -16.53
CA ALA A 865 -20.27 -22.68 -17.10
C ALA A 865 -19.73 -23.35 -18.36
N GLY A 866 -19.35 -24.62 -18.22
CA GLY A 866 -18.89 -25.48 -19.29
C GLY A 866 -19.61 -26.81 -19.18
N GLU A 867 -20.62 -26.95 -20.03
CA GLU A 867 -21.27 -28.16 -20.60
C GLU A 867 -21.79 -29.28 -19.68
#